data_AF-Q8ABA1-F1
#
_entry.id   AF-Q8ABA1-F1
#
_cell.length_a   1.000
_cell.length_b   1.000
_cell.length_c   1.000
_cell.angle_alpha   90.00
_cell.angle_beta   90.00
_cell.angle_gamma   90.00
#
_symmetry.space_group_name_H-M   'P 1'
#
loop_
_entity.id
_entity.type
_entity.pdbx_description
1 polymer ?
#
loop_
_entity_poly.entity_id
_entity_poly.type
_entity_poly.pdbx_seq_one_letter_code
_entity_poly.pdbx_strand_id
1 'polypeptide(L)'
;MDMKKFSLKPLGDSCMKMLCKSCFFIGLLMTFCLTACSDDDDDTVTPIFPEKQNIVCNAGEKKEFTFTANTNWSLASSTIWCKFQNNDTEEFVVSGTAGTQTVTIMATNENQNNDNASVAKLELTMGGQTIVIGEVTRSAAGYELKIFDEEGVEINELKVGYQHFSKFSVQANFRFAATNLPGWVELEGGSLVGPVNQKVSGGLKIIEDDNREKYPVPASDKNVITFSDEEGKAFYSFNVSYDGMTPGVLEMTLPSSNKYDWAVSLDGKTFTQSAGGVAGTGGSTTTLKNRVPFTVKTLNDDYEVVFVEKGSNNNDLYIMDASYNEWMRCEREGGKATLIVDEYTPASYEPAERVGYVLVFSRAQYEDIKDNLEATIIDGEDLVYKYEQSNLVLQFTQKETKGGGDELAITAVDGQTYNPIDCTSYTGGDADYFKSEYGVTGIFEIKQPASVATVAKMPFNWSNSVCYYFEDEQEANGVTEPISETDITIYTEAANGKDVFLIVSDESGNKLMLIVRISNAGSGGGGDVPFTVTTSQLAPVSCTAYDGSMGGANYFITQYEVTDISDIKNPPIGESIFVTLNTSSIVDFKCYDVDEKIVDASSDIEISEDWSTGKQNLNVWLGNGSSLTKTVFLIITGEDGSKHMLVINI
;
A
#
# COMPACT_ATOMS: atom_id res chain seq x y z
N MET A 1 -5.81 -32.07 -26.93
CA MET A 1 -6.66 -31.63 -28.05
C MET A 1 -5.99 -32.09 -29.34
N ASP A 2 -6.60 -33.04 -30.02
CA ASP A 2 -6.03 -33.71 -31.20
C ASP A 2 -5.92 -32.75 -32.40
N MET A 3 -4.69 -32.54 -32.88
CA MET A 3 -4.43 -31.83 -34.12
C MET A 3 -4.73 -32.73 -35.32
N LYS A 4 -5.71 -32.35 -36.14
CA LYS A 4 -5.96 -32.97 -37.45
C LYS A 4 -4.84 -32.60 -38.42
N LYS A 5 -4.06 -33.59 -38.83
CA LYS A 5 -3.17 -33.54 -40.01
C LYS A 5 -4.03 -33.29 -41.27
N PHE A 6 -3.69 -32.26 -42.04
CA PHE A 6 -4.29 -32.00 -43.36
C PHE A 6 -3.26 -32.20 -44.48
N SER A 7 -3.72 -32.80 -45.58
CA SER A 7 -2.96 -33.14 -46.79
C SER A 7 -3.00 -31.99 -47.78
N LEU A 8 -1.83 -31.54 -48.25
CA LEU A 8 -1.68 -30.63 -49.39
C LEU A 8 -1.47 -31.46 -50.67
N LYS A 9 -2.04 -31.02 -51.80
CA LYS A 9 -2.00 -31.75 -53.09
C LYS A 9 -0.89 -31.20 -53.99
N PRO A 10 0.07 -32.02 -54.46
CA PRO A 10 1.04 -31.61 -55.47
C PRO A 10 0.45 -31.72 -56.88
N LEU A 11 0.80 -30.77 -57.75
CA LEU A 11 0.51 -30.81 -59.19
C LEU A 11 1.59 -31.64 -59.90
N GLY A 12 1.14 -32.67 -60.61
CA GLY A 12 1.97 -33.74 -61.18
C GLY A 12 2.81 -33.35 -62.40
N ASP A 13 3.86 -34.15 -62.54
CA ASP A 13 5.05 -34.06 -63.38
C ASP A 13 4.80 -34.38 -64.88
N SER A 14 5.49 -33.67 -65.79
CA SER A 14 5.73 -34.13 -67.17
C SER A 14 6.90 -33.35 -67.81
N CYS A 15 7.88 -34.13 -68.27
CA CYS A 15 9.24 -33.75 -68.62
C CYS A 15 9.44 -33.60 -70.15
N MET A 16 10.17 -32.56 -70.61
CA MET A 16 11.12 -32.68 -71.74
C MET A 16 12.17 -31.57 -71.86
N LYS A 17 13.37 -32.02 -72.24
CA LYS A 17 14.74 -31.46 -72.29
C LYS A 17 15.03 -30.16 -73.10
N MET A 18 15.91 -29.34 -72.50
CA MET A 18 17.16 -28.73 -73.03
C MET A 18 17.14 -27.72 -74.22
N LEU A 19 17.48 -26.43 -73.97
CA LEU A 19 18.60 -25.68 -74.60
C LEU A 19 18.60 -24.15 -74.28
N CYS A 20 19.76 -23.68 -73.78
CA CYS A 20 20.42 -22.37 -73.92
C CYS A 20 19.69 -21.01 -73.88
N LYS A 21 20.16 -20.19 -72.91
CA LYS A 21 20.50 -18.75 -72.96
C LYS A 21 19.41 -17.72 -73.32
N SER A 22 19.07 -16.95 -72.28
CA SER A 22 18.80 -15.50 -72.24
C SER A 22 17.62 -14.95 -73.06
N CYS A 23 16.72 -14.27 -72.31
CA CYS A 23 15.63 -13.40 -72.77
C CYS A 23 14.39 -14.10 -73.35
N PHE A 24 13.31 -14.22 -72.55
CA PHE A 24 11.97 -13.70 -72.86
C PHE A 24 11.00 -13.91 -71.68
N PHE A 25 10.20 -12.89 -71.41
CA PHE A 25 9.03 -12.84 -70.52
C PHE A 25 7.99 -13.91 -70.85
N ILE A 26 7.19 -14.35 -69.87
CA ILE A 26 5.71 -14.34 -69.92
C ILE A 26 5.11 -14.87 -68.61
N GLY A 27 4.09 -14.15 -68.13
CA GLY A 27 3.32 -14.51 -66.96
C GLY A 27 2.56 -15.82 -67.13
N LEU A 28 2.55 -16.61 -66.07
CA LEU A 28 1.59 -17.67 -65.87
C LEU A 28 0.57 -17.19 -64.83
N LEU A 29 -0.29 -16.27 -65.24
CA LEU A 29 -1.58 -16.08 -64.60
C LEU A 29 -2.38 -17.33 -64.95
N MET A 30 -2.60 -18.22 -63.97
CA MET A 30 -3.56 -19.31 -64.12
C MET A 30 -4.95 -18.68 -64.18
N THR A 31 -5.42 -18.40 -65.40
CA THR A 31 -6.80 -18.10 -65.71
C THR A 31 -7.63 -19.33 -65.33
N PHE A 32 -8.29 -19.29 -64.17
CA PHE A 32 -9.50 -20.07 -63.97
C PHE A 32 -10.52 -19.53 -64.98
N CYS A 33 -10.75 -20.27 -66.07
CA CYS A 33 -11.93 -20.06 -66.90
C CYS A 33 -13.16 -20.33 -66.03
N LEU A 34 -13.76 -19.26 -65.51
CA LEU A 34 -15.13 -19.27 -65.03
C LEU A 34 -16.03 -19.54 -66.25
N THR A 35 -16.56 -20.76 -66.33
CA THR A 35 -17.77 -21.01 -67.12
C THR A 35 -18.91 -20.29 -66.44
N ALA A 36 -19.50 -19.36 -67.18
CA ALA A 36 -20.66 -18.56 -66.79
C ALA A 36 -21.91 -19.42 -66.51
N CYS A 37 -22.81 -18.79 -65.75
CA CYS A 37 -24.20 -19.16 -65.43
C CYS A 37 -24.42 -20.00 -64.16
N SER A 38 -24.34 -19.32 -63.00
CA SER A 38 -25.49 -19.29 -62.10
C SER A 38 -25.53 -17.93 -61.43
N ASP A 39 -26.64 -17.24 -61.68
CA ASP A 39 -27.09 -16.04 -61.02
C ASP A 39 -27.37 -16.42 -59.55
N ASP A 40 -26.38 -16.25 -58.70
CA ASP A 40 -26.55 -16.22 -57.25
C ASP A 40 -25.57 -15.17 -56.73
N ASP A 41 -26.12 -14.14 -56.07
CA ASP A 41 -25.41 -13.14 -55.29
C ASP A 41 -24.60 -13.87 -54.20
N ASP A 42 -23.41 -14.35 -54.54
CA ASP A 42 -22.52 -14.99 -53.59
C ASP A 42 -21.63 -13.91 -52.98
N ASP A 43 -21.75 -13.74 -51.66
CA ASP A 43 -21.03 -12.81 -50.81
C ASP A 43 -19.53 -12.81 -51.15
N THR A 44 -19.10 -11.91 -52.04
CA THR A 44 -17.68 -11.70 -52.33
C THR A 44 -17.06 -11.01 -51.12
N VAL A 45 -16.61 -11.82 -50.17
CA VAL A 45 -15.89 -11.36 -48.98
C VAL A 45 -14.69 -10.54 -49.44
N THR A 46 -14.71 -9.23 -49.13
CA THR A 46 -13.61 -8.33 -49.49
C THR A 46 -12.33 -8.80 -48.80
N PRO A 47 -11.21 -9.00 -49.53
CA PRO A 47 -9.97 -9.48 -48.93
C PRO A 47 -9.42 -8.46 -47.93
N ILE A 48 -9.07 -8.93 -46.72
CA ILE A 48 -8.42 -8.14 -45.68
C ILE A 48 -6.99 -8.67 -45.56
N PHE A 49 -6.02 -7.84 -45.93
CA PHE A 49 -4.63 -8.25 -45.91
C PHE A 49 -3.96 -8.00 -44.55
N PRO A 50 -3.02 -8.88 -44.15
CA PRO A 50 -2.23 -8.71 -42.94
C PRO A 50 -1.18 -7.61 -43.10
N GLU A 51 -0.66 -7.13 -41.98
CA GLU A 51 0.49 -6.21 -41.97
C GLU A 51 1.75 -6.87 -42.52
N LYS A 52 2.59 -6.07 -43.17
CA LYS A 52 3.88 -6.51 -43.69
C LYS A 52 4.84 -6.85 -42.55
N GLN A 53 5.45 -8.03 -42.61
CA GLN A 53 6.48 -8.47 -41.66
C GLN A 53 7.87 -8.49 -42.30
N ASN A 54 8.92 -8.28 -41.52
CA ASN A 54 10.31 -8.41 -41.98
C ASN A 54 10.96 -9.61 -41.28
N ILE A 55 11.61 -10.46 -42.06
CA ILE A 55 12.26 -11.68 -41.59
C ILE A 55 13.72 -11.62 -42.00
N VAL A 56 14.59 -11.99 -41.08
CA VAL A 56 16.02 -12.04 -41.32
C VAL A 56 16.51 -13.47 -41.10
N CYS A 57 17.38 -13.93 -41.99
CA CYS A 57 17.88 -15.30 -41.96
C CYS A 57 19.28 -15.41 -42.59
N ASN A 58 19.96 -16.51 -42.30
CA ASN A 58 21.14 -16.94 -43.02
C ASN A 58 20.80 -18.03 -44.04
N ALA A 59 21.69 -18.23 -45.01
CA ALA A 59 21.54 -19.31 -45.96
C ALA A 59 21.61 -20.67 -45.24
N GLY A 60 20.68 -21.55 -45.56
CA GLY A 60 20.45 -22.84 -44.92
C GLY A 60 19.42 -22.82 -43.79
N GLU A 61 19.00 -21.64 -43.30
CA GLU A 61 18.05 -21.53 -42.20
C GLU A 61 16.59 -21.72 -42.64
N LYS A 62 15.78 -22.16 -41.66
CA LYS A 62 14.32 -22.21 -41.77
C LYS A 62 13.69 -21.22 -40.79
N LYS A 63 12.64 -20.52 -41.21
CA LYS A 63 11.90 -19.56 -40.37
C LYS A 63 10.40 -19.73 -40.53
N GLU A 64 9.64 -19.64 -39.46
CA GLU A 64 8.18 -19.63 -39.53
C GLU A 64 7.66 -18.25 -39.94
N PHE A 65 6.62 -18.23 -40.76
CA PHE A 65 5.91 -17.03 -41.18
C PHE A 65 4.41 -17.24 -40.99
N THR A 66 3.84 -16.50 -40.05
CA THR A 66 2.44 -16.61 -39.66
C THR A 66 1.64 -15.41 -40.16
N PHE A 67 0.50 -15.65 -40.79
CA PHE A 67 -0.40 -14.59 -41.25
C PHE A 67 -1.86 -15.05 -41.21
N THR A 68 -2.80 -14.11 -41.22
CA THR A 68 -4.24 -14.41 -41.26
C THR A 68 -4.81 -13.99 -42.61
N ALA A 69 -5.57 -14.88 -43.21
CA ALA A 69 -6.29 -14.67 -44.47
C ALA A 69 -7.80 -14.85 -44.23
N ASN A 70 -8.63 -13.91 -44.68
CA ASN A 70 -10.09 -14.02 -44.53
C ASN A 70 -10.77 -14.73 -45.72
N THR A 71 -10.02 -15.03 -46.78
CA THR A 71 -10.48 -15.77 -47.95
C THR A 71 -9.42 -16.80 -48.37
N ASN A 72 -9.71 -17.63 -49.39
CA ASN A 72 -8.72 -18.52 -49.97
C ASN A 72 -7.56 -17.72 -50.56
N TRP A 73 -6.34 -18.26 -50.43
CA TRP A 73 -5.13 -17.49 -50.66
C TRP A 73 -4.04 -18.31 -51.38
N SER A 74 -3.12 -17.59 -52.03
CA SER A 74 -1.81 -18.10 -52.45
C SER A 74 -0.69 -17.16 -52.03
N LEU A 75 0.43 -17.70 -51.58
CA LEU A 75 1.62 -16.97 -51.16
C LEU A 75 2.77 -17.36 -52.08
N ALA A 76 3.38 -16.39 -52.76
CA ALA A 76 4.50 -16.59 -53.68
C ALA A 76 5.76 -15.88 -53.18
N SER A 77 6.92 -16.48 -53.42
CA SER A 77 8.23 -15.83 -53.21
C SER A 77 8.71 -15.17 -54.50
N SER A 78 9.22 -13.94 -54.41
CA SER A 78 9.77 -13.21 -55.57
C SER A 78 11.16 -13.70 -56.01
N THR A 79 11.76 -14.67 -55.31
CA THR A 79 13.12 -15.15 -55.60
C THR A 79 13.24 -16.66 -55.45
N ILE A 80 14.19 -17.26 -56.18
CA ILE A 80 14.39 -18.71 -56.19
C ILE A 80 15.12 -19.28 -54.96
N TRP A 81 15.74 -18.42 -54.15
CA TRP A 81 16.43 -18.89 -52.96
C TRP A 81 15.52 -18.95 -51.73
N CYS A 82 14.42 -18.18 -51.73
CA CYS A 82 13.43 -18.20 -50.66
C CYS A 82 12.29 -19.14 -51.06
N LYS A 83 12.25 -20.33 -50.45
CA LYS A 83 11.26 -21.37 -50.71
C LYS A 83 10.34 -21.55 -49.50
N PHE A 84 9.19 -22.18 -49.70
CA PHE A 84 8.29 -22.61 -48.64
C PHE A 84 8.35 -24.12 -48.49
N GLN A 85 8.37 -24.60 -47.24
CA GLN A 85 8.27 -26.02 -46.95
C GLN A 85 6.78 -26.41 -46.93
N ASN A 86 6.42 -27.38 -47.76
CA ASN A 86 5.09 -27.98 -47.81
C ASN A 86 5.25 -29.49 -47.63
N ASN A 87 5.00 -30.00 -46.43
CA ASN A 87 5.34 -31.39 -46.05
C ASN A 87 6.84 -31.69 -46.33
N ASP A 88 7.12 -32.64 -47.22
CA ASP A 88 8.46 -33.06 -47.63
C ASP A 88 8.92 -32.37 -48.95
N THR A 89 8.14 -31.45 -49.51
CA THR A 89 8.47 -30.75 -50.77
C THR A 89 8.79 -29.26 -50.56
N GLU A 90 9.72 -28.74 -51.37
CA GLU A 90 10.07 -27.33 -51.42
C GLU A 90 9.33 -26.64 -52.57
N GLU A 91 8.55 -25.60 -52.27
CA GLU A 91 7.70 -24.92 -53.25
C GLU A 91 7.97 -23.41 -53.26
N PHE A 92 7.76 -22.75 -54.40
CA PHE A 92 7.85 -21.28 -54.53
C PHE A 92 6.52 -20.57 -54.31
N VAL A 93 5.44 -21.34 -54.40
CA VAL A 93 4.08 -20.88 -54.25
C VAL A 93 3.36 -21.93 -53.42
N VAL A 94 2.74 -21.50 -52.32
CA VAL A 94 1.86 -22.33 -51.50
C VAL A 94 0.48 -21.70 -51.47
N SER A 95 -0.56 -22.49 -51.26
CA SER A 95 -1.95 -22.01 -51.22
C SER A 95 -2.76 -22.71 -50.13
N GLY A 96 -3.78 -22.03 -49.63
CA GLY A 96 -4.66 -22.56 -48.60
C GLY A 96 -6.01 -21.88 -48.54
N THR A 97 -6.81 -22.31 -47.57
CA THR A 97 -8.13 -21.73 -47.28
C THR A 97 -8.04 -20.61 -46.25
N ALA A 98 -9.12 -19.84 -46.07
CA ALA A 98 -9.22 -18.82 -45.02
C ALA A 98 -8.86 -19.37 -43.62
N GLY A 99 -8.31 -18.50 -42.76
CA GLY A 99 -7.86 -18.79 -41.40
C GLY A 99 -6.47 -18.25 -41.12
N THR A 100 -5.98 -18.48 -39.90
CA THR A 100 -4.57 -18.23 -39.54
C THR A 100 -3.70 -19.35 -40.07
N GLN A 101 -2.65 -18.98 -40.79
CA GLN A 101 -1.74 -19.87 -41.49
C GLN A 101 -0.33 -19.67 -40.94
N THR A 102 0.42 -20.75 -40.82
CA THR A 102 1.86 -20.71 -40.55
C THR A 102 2.56 -21.52 -41.63
N VAL A 103 3.48 -20.88 -42.36
CA VAL A 103 4.30 -21.50 -43.39
C VAL A 103 5.76 -21.44 -42.97
N THR A 104 6.54 -22.47 -43.31
CA THR A 104 7.97 -22.48 -43.03
C THR A 104 8.73 -21.99 -44.26
N ILE A 105 9.43 -20.88 -44.14
CA ILE A 105 10.37 -20.35 -45.13
C ILE A 105 11.68 -21.12 -45.02
N MET A 106 12.28 -21.42 -46.17
CA MET A 106 13.60 -22.03 -46.30
C MET A 106 14.47 -21.08 -47.15
N ALA A 107 15.49 -20.50 -46.55
CA ALA A 107 16.45 -19.66 -47.24
C ALA A 107 17.59 -20.53 -47.76
N THR A 108 17.59 -20.93 -49.03
CA THR A 108 18.61 -21.83 -49.57
C THR A 108 19.95 -21.09 -49.79
N ASN A 109 20.99 -21.84 -50.15
CA ASN A 109 22.30 -21.27 -50.50
C ASN A 109 22.38 -20.85 -51.99
N GLU A 110 21.29 -21.01 -52.74
CA GLU A 110 21.26 -20.73 -54.18
C GLU A 110 21.49 -19.23 -54.44
N ASN A 111 22.43 -18.91 -55.35
CA ASN A 111 22.78 -17.54 -55.75
C ASN A 111 23.00 -16.59 -54.56
N GLN A 112 23.60 -17.06 -53.47
CA GLN A 112 23.99 -16.18 -52.36
C GLN A 112 25.05 -15.19 -52.84
N ASN A 113 24.83 -13.91 -52.55
CA ASN A 113 25.75 -12.84 -52.90
C ASN A 113 26.82 -12.70 -51.79
N ASN A 114 28.06 -12.45 -52.17
CA ASN A 114 29.16 -12.23 -51.23
C ASN A 114 29.24 -10.76 -50.76
N ASP A 115 28.72 -9.83 -51.56
CA ASP A 115 28.90 -8.40 -51.37
C ASP A 115 27.74 -7.74 -50.63
N ASN A 116 26.51 -8.24 -50.80
CA ASN A 116 25.30 -7.62 -50.24
C ASN A 116 24.27 -8.66 -49.76
N ALA A 117 23.47 -8.30 -48.76
CA ALA A 117 22.30 -9.08 -48.38
C ALA A 117 21.30 -9.18 -49.56
N SER A 118 20.60 -10.31 -49.65
CA SER A 118 19.56 -10.56 -50.67
C SER A 118 18.17 -10.40 -50.06
N VAL A 119 17.21 -9.83 -50.79
CA VAL A 119 15.83 -9.66 -50.32
C VAL A 119 14.86 -10.44 -51.20
N ALA A 120 13.96 -11.20 -50.57
CA ALA A 120 12.81 -11.84 -51.20
C ALA A 120 11.51 -11.21 -50.68
N LYS A 121 10.56 -10.93 -51.57
CA LYS A 121 9.22 -10.47 -51.22
C LYS A 121 8.27 -11.64 -51.17
N LEU A 122 7.44 -11.69 -50.15
CA LEU A 122 6.37 -12.68 -49.98
C LEU A 122 5.06 -12.02 -50.41
N GLU A 123 4.56 -12.43 -51.57
CA GLU A 123 3.41 -11.86 -52.26
C GLU A 123 2.16 -12.71 -51.97
N LEU A 124 1.25 -12.19 -51.15
CA LEU A 124 -0.03 -12.84 -50.83
C LEU A 124 -1.09 -12.39 -51.83
N THR A 125 -1.78 -13.35 -52.43
CA THR A 125 -2.90 -13.13 -53.36
C THR A 125 -4.20 -13.65 -52.73
N MET A 126 -5.20 -12.78 -52.62
CA MET A 126 -6.53 -13.06 -52.06
C MET A 126 -7.60 -12.27 -52.80
N GLY A 127 -8.77 -12.85 -53.08
CA GLY A 127 -9.87 -12.15 -53.74
C GLY A 127 -9.49 -11.47 -55.07
N GLY A 128 -8.51 -12.02 -55.80
CA GLY A 128 -7.99 -11.45 -57.05
C GLY A 128 -7.01 -10.27 -56.89
N GLN A 129 -6.64 -9.89 -55.67
CA GLN A 129 -5.66 -8.84 -55.39
C GLN A 129 -4.36 -9.44 -54.82
N THR A 130 -3.21 -8.84 -55.12
CA THR A 130 -1.89 -9.29 -54.65
C THR A 130 -1.16 -8.15 -53.94
N ILE A 131 -0.64 -8.39 -52.74
CA ILE A 131 0.23 -7.44 -52.03
C ILE A 131 1.45 -8.15 -51.41
N VAL A 132 2.48 -7.38 -51.08
CA VAL A 132 3.65 -7.88 -50.31
C VAL A 132 3.32 -7.84 -48.82
N ILE A 133 3.29 -9.01 -48.18
CA ILE A 133 3.03 -9.15 -46.73
C ILE A 133 4.27 -9.58 -45.94
N GLY A 134 5.37 -9.85 -46.62
CA GLY A 134 6.62 -10.24 -46.00
C GLY A 134 7.83 -9.81 -46.82
N GLU A 135 8.92 -9.42 -46.17
CA GLU A 135 10.24 -9.28 -46.77
C GLU A 135 11.25 -10.14 -46.01
N VAL A 136 11.86 -11.09 -46.72
CA VAL A 136 12.89 -11.99 -46.18
C VAL A 136 14.25 -11.47 -46.63
N THR A 137 15.07 -11.03 -45.68
CA THR A 137 16.45 -10.62 -45.92
C THR A 137 17.38 -11.78 -45.56
N ARG A 138 18.16 -12.24 -46.53
CA ARG A 138 19.19 -13.28 -46.36
C ARG A 138 20.57 -12.63 -46.36
N SER A 139 21.34 -12.87 -45.29
CA SER A 139 22.71 -12.38 -45.14
C SER A 139 23.62 -12.73 -46.33
N ALA A 140 24.59 -11.87 -46.61
CA ALA A 140 25.68 -12.15 -47.54
C ALA A 140 26.54 -13.34 -47.08
N ALA A 141 27.19 -14.02 -48.02
CA ALA A 141 28.08 -15.13 -47.70
C ALA A 141 29.43 -14.63 -47.12
N GLY A 142 30.11 -15.49 -46.35
CA GLY A 142 31.47 -15.23 -45.85
C GLY A 142 31.54 -14.41 -44.56
N TYR A 143 30.40 -14.01 -44.00
CA TYR A 143 30.30 -13.44 -42.66
C TYR A 143 30.17 -14.58 -41.66
N GLU A 144 30.82 -14.45 -40.51
CA GLU A 144 30.74 -15.40 -39.40
C GLU A 144 30.75 -14.64 -38.07
N LEU A 145 29.89 -15.04 -37.15
CA LEU A 145 29.84 -14.51 -35.79
C LEU A 145 29.61 -15.66 -34.81
N LYS A 146 30.41 -15.66 -33.75
CA LYS A 146 30.38 -16.63 -32.67
C LYS A 146 30.21 -15.92 -31.34
N ILE A 147 29.45 -16.55 -30.45
CA ILE A 147 29.30 -16.13 -29.07
C ILE A 147 29.93 -17.18 -28.15
N PHE A 148 30.53 -16.72 -27.06
CA PHE A 148 31.17 -17.57 -26.07
C PHE A 148 30.65 -17.22 -24.69
N ASP A 149 30.51 -18.23 -23.83
CA ASP A 149 30.25 -18.02 -22.40
C ASP A 149 31.48 -17.43 -21.67
N GLU A 150 31.35 -17.24 -20.36
CA GLU A 150 32.42 -16.73 -19.50
C GLU A 150 33.64 -17.65 -19.44
N GLU A 151 33.45 -18.96 -19.61
CA GLU A 151 34.53 -19.96 -19.68
C GLU A 151 35.23 -19.99 -21.06
N GLY A 152 34.68 -19.27 -22.05
CA GLY A 152 35.21 -19.17 -23.40
C GLY A 152 34.77 -20.29 -24.34
N VAL A 153 33.73 -21.06 -23.98
CA VAL A 153 33.12 -22.11 -24.79
C VAL A 153 32.11 -21.50 -25.76
N GLU A 154 32.12 -21.94 -27.02
CA GLU A 154 31.18 -21.48 -28.04
C GLU A 154 29.76 -21.96 -27.70
N ILE A 155 28.81 -21.02 -27.63
CA ILE A 155 27.41 -21.26 -27.27
C ILE A 155 26.48 -20.78 -28.40
N ASN A 156 25.20 -21.17 -28.36
CA ASN A 156 24.18 -20.73 -29.33
C ASN A 156 22.96 -20.07 -28.68
N GLU A 157 23.00 -19.95 -27.35
CA GLU A 157 21.94 -19.36 -26.53
C GLU A 157 22.61 -18.55 -25.42
N LEU A 158 22.07 -17.37 -25.14
CA LEU A 158 22.59 -16.48 -24.10
C LEU A 158 21.69 -16.51 -22.88
N LYS A 159 22.32 -16.59 -21.71
CA LYS A 159 21.64 -16.50 -20.43
C LYS A 159 21.56 -15.05 -19.98
N VAL A 160 20.41 -14.67 -19.45
CA VAL A 160 20.16 -13.39 -18.80
C VAL A 160 20.31 -13.58 -17.30
N GLY A 161 21.04 -12.70 -16.63
CA GLY A 161 21.24 -12.75 -15.17
C GLY A 161 20.18 -11.98 -14.38
N TYR A 162 20.08 -12.28 -13.08
CA TYR A 162 19.27 -11.57 -12.08
C TYR A 162 20.19 -10.83 -11.11
N GLN A 163 19.95 -9.54 -10.84
CA GLN A 163 20.78 -8.58 -10.06
C GLN A 163 22.22 -8.36 -10.58
N HIS A 164 22.79 -9.32 -11.29
CA HIS A 164 24.10 -9.30 -11.90
C HIS A 164 24.01 -9.67 -13.38
N PHE A 165 24.91 -9.11 -14.19
CA PHE A 165 25.00 -9.45 -15.60
C PHE A 165 25.56 -10.85 -15.79
N SER A 166 24.83 -11.69 -16.52
CA SER A 166 25.38 -12.93 -17.08
C SER A 166 26.30 -12.57 -18.24
N LYS A 167 27.59 -12.92 -18.11
CA LYS A 167 28.65 -12.48 -19.02
C LYS A 167 28.78 -13.38 -20.24
N PHE A 168 29.14 -12.77 -21.37
CA PHE A 168 29.47 -13.47 -22.61
C PHE A 168 30.51 -12.67 -23.41
N SER A 169 31.04 -13.27 -24.47
CA SER A 169 31.85 -12.55 -25.45
C SER A 169 31.42 -12.86 -26.87
N VAL A 170 31.59 -11.89 -27.77
CA VAL A 170 31.24 -12.00 -29.18
C VAL A 170 32.49 -11.80 -30.02
N GLN A 171 32.67 -12.63 -31.04
CA GLN A 171 33.71 -12.48 -32.05
C GLN A 171 33.12 -12.68 -33.44
N ALA A 172 33.41 -11.75 -34.34
CA ALA A 172 32.98 -11.85 -35.72
C ALA A 172 34.14 -11.51 -36.68
N ASN A 173 34.08 -12.01 -37.90
CA ASN A 173 35.05 -11.65 -38.95
C ASN A 173 34.72 -10.32 -39.66
N PHE A 174 33.78 -9.55 -39.12
CA PHE A 174 33.32 -8.24 -39.57
C PHE A 174 33.10 -7.30 -38.36
N ARG A 175 32.84 -6.01 -38.61
CA ARG A 175 32.45 -5.07 -37.54
C ARG A 175 30.98 -5.30 -37.21
N PHE A 176 30.66 -5.55 -35.94
CA PHE A 176 29.28 -5.81 -35.55
C PHE A 176 28.77 -4.80 -34.53
N ALA A 177 27.45 -4.68 -34.47
CA ALA A 177 26.72 -4.03 -33.39
C ALA A 177 25.54 -4.89 -32.95
N ALA A 178 25.22 -4.92 -31.66
CA ALA A 178 23.94 -5.41 -31.19
C ALA A 178 22.85 -4.39 -31.59
N THR A 179 21.92 -4.80 -32.44
CA THR A 179 20.91 -3.91 -33.05
C THR A 179 19.48 -4.21 -32.62
N ASN A 180 19.24 -5.37 -32.02
CA ASN A 180 17.94 -5.73 -31.45
C ASN A 180 18.17 -6.47 -30.14
N LEU A 181 17.38 -6.13 -29.13
CA LEU A 181 17.40 -6.75 -27.81
C LEU A 181 15.94 -6.87 -27.33
N PRO A 182 15.55 -7.96 -26.64
CA PRO A 182 14.21 -8.03 -26.09
C PRO A 182 14.00 -6.92 -25.06
N GLY A 183 12.82 -6.29 -25.07
CA GLY A 183 12.54 -5.11 -24.22
C GLY A 183 12.53 -5.37 -22.70
N TRP A 184 12.81 -6.60 -22.27
CA TRP A 184 12.94 -7.02 -20.88
C TRP A 184 14.40 -7.24 -20.45
N VAL A 185 15.36 -7.06 -21.36
CA VAL A 185 16.78 -7.29 -21.10
C VAL A 185 17.51 -5.95 -21.09
N GLU A 186 18.40 -5.79 -20.12
CA GLU A 186 19.42 -4.75 -20.07
C GLU A 186 20.74 -5.32 -20.62
N LEU A 187 21.35 -4.59 -21.56
CA LEU A 187 22.68 -4.88 -22.08
C LEU A 187 23.72 -4.06 -21.32
N GLU A 188 24.77 -4.72 -20.84
CA GLU A 188 25.88 -4.06 -20.15
C GLU A 188 26.49 -2.94 -21.01
N GLY A 189 26.56 -1.73 -20.45
CA GLY A 189 27.06 -0.55 -21.16
C GLY A 189 26.09 0.05 -22.19
N GLY A 190 24.86 -0.47 -22.30
CA GLY A 190 23.78 0.04 -23.16
C GLY A 190 23.99 -0.19 -24.66
N SER A 191 25.20 -0.50 -25.10
CA SER A 191 25.54 -0.83 -26.48
C SER A 191 26.71 -1.81 -26.52
N LEU A 192 26.70 -2.70 -27.52
CA LEU A 192 27.79 -3.65 -27.74
C LEU A 192 28.19 -3.58 -29.21
N VAL A 193 29.37 -3.03 -29.46
CA VAL A 193 29.99 -2.93 -30.78
C VAL A 193 31.34 -3.62 -30.77
N GLY A 194 31.69 -4.33 -31.84
CA GLY A 194 32.95 -5.05 -31.89
C GLY A 194 33.69 -4.90 -33.21
N PRO A 195 35.03 -4.77 -33.15
CA PRO A 195 35.85 -4.72 -34.35
C PRO A 195 36.12 -6.12 -34.91
N VAL A 196 36.57 -6.14 -36.16
CA VAL A 196 36.90 -7.36 -36.91
C VAL A 196 37.87 -8.26 -36.14
N ASN A 197 37.51 -9.53 -35.99
CA ASN A 197 38.28 -10.62 -35.42
C ASN A 197 38.71 -10.45 -33.95
N GLN A 198 38.13 -9.52 -33.20
CA GLN A 198 38.41 -9.36 -31.77
C GLN A 198 37.24 -9.85 -30.92
N LYS A 199 37.56 -10.49 -29.79
CA LYS A 199 36.55 -10.81 -28.77
C LYS A 199 36.18 -9.54 -28.02
N VAL A 200 34.89 -9.25 -27.94
CA VAL A 200 34.35 -8.15 -27.14
C VAL A 200 33.39 -8.72 -26.12
N SER A 201 33.56 -8.30 -24.86
CA SER A 201 32.75 -8.76 -23.74
C SER A 201 31.44 -7.97 -23.65
N GLY A 202 30.38 -8.65 -23.29
CA GLY A 202 29.09 -8.07 -22.94
C GLY A 202 28.46 -8.80 -21.77
N GLY A 203 27.30 -8.32 -21.34
CA GLY A 203 26.52 -8.96 -20.31
C GLY A 203 25.04 -8.67 -20.49
N LEU A 204 24.20 -9.66 -20.15
CA LEU A 204 22.74 -9.50 -20.15
C LEU A 204 22.19 -9.64 -18.72
N LYS A 205 21.29 -8.73 -18.34
CA LYS A 205 20.56 -8.77 -17.08
C LYS A 205 19.08 -8.49 -17.33
N ILE A 206 18.20 -9.05 -16.52
CA ILE A 206 16.77 -8.73 -16.52
C ILE A 206 16.57 -7.26 -16.10
N ILE A 207 15.62 -6.57 -16.71
CA ILE A 207 15.12 -5.28 -16.20
C ILE A 207 14.18 -5.60 -15.03
N GLU A 208 14.48 -5.04 -13.87
CA GLU A 208 13.69 -5.24 -12.65
C GLU A 208 12.54 -4.22 -12.65
N ASP A 209 11.30 -4.72 -12.76
CA ASP A 209 10.07 -3.92 -12.81
C ASP A 209 8.99 -4.40 -11.84
N ASP A 210 9.39 -5.21 -10.84
CA ASP A 210 8.55 -5.87 -9.83
C ASP A 210 7.52 -6.85 -10.38
N ASN A 211 7.61 -7.19 -11.66
CA ASN A 211 6.65 -8.05 -12.31
C ASN A 211 7.33 -9.24 -12.98
N ARG A 212 8.26 -8.98 -13.91
CA ARG A 212 8.74 -10.01 -14.83
C ARG A 212 9.89 -10.84 -14.27
N GLU A 213 10.76 -10.26 -13.46
CA GLU A 213 12.00 -10.89 -12.98
C GLU A 213 11.76 -12.15 -12.16
N LYS A 214 10.54 -12.33 -11.63
CA LYS A 214 10.13 -13.50 -10.87
C LYS A 214 9.95 -14.74 -11.74
N TYR A 215 9.69 -14.59 -13.03
CA TYR A 215 9.26 -15.68 -13.89
C TYR A 215 10.33 -16.04 -14.93
N PRO A 216 10.62 -17.34 -15.11
CA PRO A 216 11.50 -17.81 -16.18
C PRO A 216 10.96 -17.43 -17.56
N VAL A 217 11.88 -17.12 -18.47
CA VAL A 217 11.61 -16.90 -19.89
C VAL A 217 12.38 -17.94 -20.70
N PRO A 218 11.71 -18.90 -21.35
CA PRO A 218 12.39 -19.88 -22.18
C PRO A 218 12.97 -19.23 -23.44
N ALA A 219 14.05 -19.83 -23.94
CA ALA A 219 14.60 -19.50 -25.25
C ALA A 219 13.54 -19.72 -26.34
N SER A 220 13.38 -18.73 -27.22
CA SER A 220 12.47 -18.81 -28.36
C SER A 220 12.89 -17.82 -29.44
N ASP A 221 12.42 -18.03 -30.68
CA ASP A 221 12.64 -17.09 -31.80
C ASP A 221 12.05 -15.68 -31.57
N LYS A 222 11.21 -15.50 -30.54
CA LYS A 222 10.68 -14.19 -30.12
C LYS A 222 11.59 -13.47 -29.12
N ASN A 223 12.47 -14.21 -28.44
CA ASN A 223 13.40 -13.71 -27.43
C ASN A 223 14.81 -13.83 -27.99
N VAL A 224 15.21 -12.88 -28.83
CA VAL A 224 16.52 -12.92 -29.48
C VAL A 224 17.27 -11.60 -29.33
N ILE A 225 18.59 -11.68 -29.21
CA ILE A 225 19.49 -10.57 -29.48
C ILE A 225 20.00 -10.71 -30.91
N THR A 226 19.97 -9.62 -31.68
CA THR A 226 20.47 -9.60 -33.07
C THR A 226 21.72 -8.75 -33.17
N PHE A 227 22.75 -9.34 -33.78
CA PHE A 227 23.99 -8.66 -34.15
C PHE A 227 24.00 -8.42 -35.65
N SER A 228 24.30 -7.19 -36.05
CA SER A 228 24.32 -6.77 -37.45
C SER A 228 25.67 -6.18 -37.83
N ASP A 229 26.04 -6.39 -39.09
CA ASP A 229 27.09 -5.64 -39.77
C ASP A 229 26.69 -4.16 -39.94
N GLU A 230 27.67 -3.25 -40.01
CA GLU A 230 27.46 -1.81 -40.13
C GLU A 230 26.76 -1.39 -41.43
N GLU A 231 26.92 -2.18 -42.50
CA GLU A 231 26.32 -1.95 -43.81
C GLU A 231 25.05 -2.80 -44.02
N GLY A 232 24.58 -3.51 -42.99
CA GLY A 232 23.40 -4.36 -43.06
C GLY A 232 23.58 -5.59 -43.96
N LYS A 233 24.82 -6.07 -44.12
CA LYS A 233 25.13 -7.22 -44.99
C LYS A 233 24.92 -8.56 -44.32
N ALA A 234 25.06 -8.62 -42.99
CA ALA A 234 24.94 -9.84 -42.23
C ALA A 234 24.22 -9.60 -40.91
N PHE A 235 23.43 -10.60 -40.51
CA PHE A 235 22.61 -10.58 -39.30
C PHE A 235 22.66 -11.94 -38.61
N TYR A 236 22.92 -11.93 -37.30
CA TYR A 236 22.95 -13.13 -36.47
C TYR A 236 22.07 -12.92 -35.25
N SER A 237 21.09 -13.79 -35.09
CA SER A 237 20.19 -13.77 -33.94
C SER A 237 20.45 -14.97 -33.04
N PHE A 238 20.63 -14.72 -31.75
CA PHE A 238 20.80 -15.75 -30.73
C PHE A 238 19.64 -15.69 -29.75
N ASN A 239 19.10 -16.86 -29.43
CA ASN A 239 18.06 -16.96 -28.42
C ASN A 239 18.60 -16.50 -27.07
N VAL A 240 17.77 -15.81 -26.32
CA VAL A 240 18.04 -15.48 -24.93
C VAL A 240 17.04 -16.21 -24.04
N SER A 241 17.53 -16.71 -22.91
CA SER A 241 16.69 -17.29 -21.87
C SER A 241 17.01 -16.68 -20.51
N TYR A 242 16.04 -16.77 -19.61
CA TYR A 242 16.12 -16.31 -18.25
C TYR A 242 15.53 -17.37 -17.34
N ASP A 243 16.26 -17.76 -16.30
CA ASP A 243 15.85 -18.85 -15.42
C ASP A 243 14.93 -18.38 -14.26
N GLY A 244 14.58 -17.09 -14.23
CA GLY A 244 13.84 -16.48 -13.13
C GLY A 244 14.78 -15.97 -12.02
N MET A 245 14.18 -15.43 -10.95
CA MET A 245 14.92 -15.11 -9.72
C MET A 245 15.71 -16.33 -9.24
N THR A 246 16.90 -16.09 -8.69
CA THR A 246 17.73 -17.16 -8.12
C THR A 246 16.94 -17.93 -7.05
N PRO A 247 16.84 -19.28 -7.15
CA PRO A 247 16.16 -20.09 -6.14
C PRO A 247 16.70 -19.82 -4.73
N GLY A 248 15.80 -19.62 -3.77
CA GLY A 248 16.14 -19.33 -2.37
C GLY A 248 16.21 -17.85 -2.02
N VAL A 249 16.26 -16.95 -3.01
CA VAL A 249 16.14 -15.50 -2.77
C VAL A 249 14.71 -15.15 -2.42
N LEU A 250 14.55 -14.41 -1.32
CA LEU A 250 13.28 -14.00 -0.75
C LEU A 250 13.36 -12.52 -0.37
N GLU A 251 12.45 -11.72 -0.91
CA GLU A 251 12.26 -10.32 -0.54
C GLU A 251 10.84 -10.13 -0.01
N MET A 252 10.68 -9.35 1.06
CA MET A 252 9.38 -9.09 1.68
C MET A 252 9.15 -7.60 1.86
N THR A 253 7.92 -7.17 1.56
CA THR A 253 7.42 -5.85 1.96
C THR A 253 6.42 -6.05 3.08
N LEU A 254 6.78 -5.54 4.26
CA LEU A 254 6.03 -5.72 5.49
C LEU A 254 5.14 -4.51 5.79
N PRO A 255 4.05 -4.67 6.57
CA PRO A 255 3.19 -3.55 6.99
C PRO A 255 3.92 -2.50 7.83
N SER A 256 5.01 -2.89 8.51
CA SER A 256 5.88 -2.04 9.29
C SER A 256 7.31 -2.58 9.27
N SER A 257 8.28 -1.70 9.53
CA SER A 257 9.68 -2.07 9.71
C SER A 257 9.92 -2.80 11.03
N ASN A 258 9.12 -2.53 12.08
CA ASN A 258 9.17 -3.31 13.31
C ASN A 258 8.33 -4.59 13.12
N LYS A 259 8.93 -5.74 13.40
CA LYS A 259 8.28 -7.06 13.30
C LYS A 259 7.61 -7.47 14.60
N TYR A 260 7.93 -6.80 15.71
CA TYR A 260 7.46 -7.12 17.06
C TYR A 260 6.46 -6.08 17.53
N ASP A 261 6.05 -6.21 18.80
CA ASP A 261 5.15 -5.28 19.51
C ASP A 261 3.77 -5.12 18.86
N TRP A 262 3.37 -6.11 18.06
CA TRP A 262 2.01 -6.18 17.54
C TRP A 262 1.08 -6.75 18.60
N ALA A 263 -0.01 -6.06 18.86
CA ALA A 263 -1.15 -6.54 19.61
C ALA A 263 -2.30 -6.85 18.65
N VAL A 264 -2.99 -7.95 18.89
CA VAL A 264 -4.21 -8.33 18.17
C VAL A 264 -5.37 -8.40 19.16
N SER A 265 -6.49 -7.79 18.83
CA SER A 265 -7.70 -7.88 19.65
C SER A 265 -8.21 -9.32 19.74
N LEU A 266 -8.94 -9.65 20.82
CA LEU A 266 -9.51 -10.98 20.99
C LEU A 266 -10.42 -11.39 19.82
N ASP A 267 -11.13 -10.46 19.18
CA ASP A 267 -11.94 -10.76 18.00
C ASP A 267 -11.14 -10.99 16.70
N GLY A 268 -9.81 -10.81 16.73
CA GLY A 268 -8.92 -10.96 15.58
C GLY A 268 -8.98 -9.81 14.57
N LYS A 269 -9.74 -8.74 14.85
CA LYS A 269 -10.06 -7.69 13.87
C LYS A 269 -9.22 -6.42 13.97
N THR A 270 -8.47 -6.21 15.04
CA THR A 270 -7.64 -5.01 15.21
C THR A 270 -6.21 -5.44 15.49
N PHE A 271 -5.30 -5.02 14.61
CA PHE A 271 -3.86 -5.20 14.75
C PHE A 271 -3.25 -3.83 15.03
N THR A 272 -2.58 -3.69 16.16
CA THR A 272 -1.97 -2.43 16.58
C THR A 272 -0.50 -2.67 16.88
N GLN A 273 0.36 -1.85 16.30
CA GLN A 273 1.77 -1.79 16.65
C GLN A 273 2.04 -0.51 17.42
N SER A 274 2.49 -0.66 18.66
CA SER A 274 2.99 0.46 19.45
C SER A 274 4.33 0.92 18.89
N ALA A 275 4.54 2.23 18.77
CA ALA A 275 5.87 2.76 18.50
C ALA A 275 6.77 2.36 19.68
N GLY A 276 7.79 1.55 19.43
CA GLY A 276 8.81 1.14 20.42
C GLY A 276 9.72 2.29 20.87
N GLY A 277 9.16 3.49 21.08
CA GLY A 277 9.86 4.69 21.47
C GLY A 277 9.63 5.04 22.93
N VAL A 278 10.67 5.59 23.56
CA VAL A 278 10.61 6.23 24.88
C VAL A 278 9.44 7.22 24.91
N ALA A 279 8.64 7.18 25.97
CA ALA A 279 7.51 8.09 26.17
C ALA A 279 7.95 9.56 25.94
N GLY A 280 7.26 10.26 25.03
CA GLY A 280 7.51 11.68 24.72
C GLY A 280 8.15 11.98 23.36
N THR A 281 8.56 10.97 22.59
CA THR A 281 8.94 11.16 21.18
C THR A 281 7.81 10.63 20.30
N GLY A 282 7.08 11.49 19.60
CA GLY A 282 5.90 11.14 18.80
C GLY A 282 6.16 10.12 17.69
N GLY A 283 6.23 8.85 18.05
CA GLY A 283 6.28 7.72 17.12
C GLY A 283 4.89 7.37 16.64
N SER A 284 4.75 7.13 15.33
CA SER A 284 3.49 6.75 14.72
C SER A 284 3.09 5.33 15.17
N THR A 285 1.91 5.21 15.79
CA THR A 285 1.24 3.92 15.98
C THR A 285 0.68 3.46 14.63
N THR A 286 0.83 2.17 14.32
CA THR A 286 0.25 1.59 13.09
C THR A 286 -0.91 0.71 13.48
N THR A 287 -2.10 1.01 12.97
CA THR A 287 -3.29 0.18 13.18
C THR A 287 -3.92 -0.27 11.88
N LEU A 288 -4.14 -1.58 11.81
CA LEU A 288 -4.73 -2.28 10.68
C LEU A 288 -6.00 -2.98 11.14
N LYS A 289 -7.04 -2.92 10.30
CA LYS A 289 -8.33 -3.55 10.58
C LYS A 289 -8.53 -4.80 9.73
N ASN A 290 -9.08 -5.83 10.36
CA ASN A 290 -9.47 -7.14 9.85
C ASN A 290 -8.33 -8.00 9.29
N ARG A 291 -7.20 -7.42 8.90
CA ARG A 291 -6.15 -8.11 8.17
C ARG A 291 -4.82 -7.37 8.16
N VAL A 292 -3.72 -8.13 8.01
CA VAL A 292 -2.37 -7.58 7.86
C VAL A 292 -1.80 -7.95 6.49
N PRO A 293 -1.68 -7.01 5.54
CA PRO A 293 -1.13 -7.29 4.23
C PRO A 293 0.40 -7.29 4.24
N PHE A 294 1.00 -8.17 3.45
CA PHE A 294 2.42 -8.16 3.13
C PHE A 294 2.64 -8.72 1.72
N THR A 295 3.77 -8.39 1.10
CA THR A 295 4.13 -8.95 -0.21
C THR A 295 5.41 -9.75 -0.12
N VAL A 296 5.49 -10.78 -0.94
CA VAL A 296 6.59 -11.72 -1.08
C VAL A 296 7.03 -11.73 -2.53
N LYS A 297 8.32 -11.51 -2.75
CA LYS A 297 8.97 -11.56 -4.06
C LYS A 297 10.00 -12.70 -4.02
N THR A 298 9.72 -13.74 -4.79
CA THR A 298 10.53 -14.96 -4.94
C THR A 298 10.25 -15.56 -6.32
N LEU A 299 11.07 -16.53 -6.74
CA LEU A 299 10.89 -17.27 -7.99
C LEU A 299 9.45 -17.81 -8.10
N ASN A 300 8.78 -17.47 -9.21
CA ASN A 300 7.40 -17.84 -9.54
C ASN A 300 6.33 -17.43 -8.51
N ASP A 301 6.63 -16.48 -7.61
CA ASP A 301 5.79 -16.21 -6.43
C ASP A 301 5.51 -17.47 -5.59
N ASP A 302 6.39 -18.48 -5.64
CA ASP A 302 6.21 -19.75 -4.94
C ASP A 302 6.90 -19.72 -3.57
N TYR A 303 6.10 -19.61 -2.52
CA TYR A 303 6.52 -19.54 -1.13
C TYR A 303 5.58 -20.34 -0.22
N GLU A 304 6.09 -20.66 0.96
CA GLU A 304 5.34 -21.28 2.05
C GLU A 304 5.27 -20.33 3.24
N VAL A 305 4.10 -20.28 3.89
CA VAL A 305 3.91 -19.54 5.13
C VAL A 305 3.87 -20.56 6.27
N VAL A 306 4.73 -20.37 7.27
CA VAL A 306 4.80 -21.22 8.46
C VAL A 306 4.35 -20.40 9.65
N PHE A 307 3.35 -20.91 10.35
CA PHE A 307 2.81 -20.31 11.56
C PHE A 307 3.41 -21.00 12.77
N VAL A 308 3.89 -20.22 13.73
CA VAL A 308 4.47 -20.70 14.98
C VAL A 308 3.70 -20.08 16.14
N GLU A 309 3.33 -20.89 17.13
CA GLU A 309 2.61 -20.47 18.32
C GLU A 309 3.44 -20.72 19.59
N LYS A 310 3.20 -19.90 20.62
CA LYS A 310 3.78 -20.09 21.94
C LYS A 310 2.93 -21.04 22.76
N GLY A 311 3.53 -22.08 23.31
CA GLY A 311 2.87 -23.08 24.16
C GLY A 311 2.30 -22.48 25.44
N SER A 312 1.04 -22.79 25.72
CA SER A 312 0.28 -22.23 26.84
C SER A 312 0.82 -22.63 28.22
N ASN A 313 1.58 -23.72 28.31
CA ASN A 313 2.00 -24.33 29.58
C ASN A 313 3.52 -24.30 29.84
N ASN A 314 4.34 -24.01 28.83
CA ASN A 314 5.80 -24.16 28.92
C ASN A 314 6.62 -23.12 28.17
N ASN A 315 6.01 -22.04 27.65
CA ASN A 315 6.68 -20.95 26.91
C ASN A 315 7.44 -21.34 25.63
N ASP A 316 7.72 -22.62 25.41
CA ASP A 316 8.32 -23.15 24.18
C ASP A 316 7.48 -22.77 22.95
N LEU A 317 8.14 -22.63 21.81
CA LEU A 317 7.50 -22.40 20.53
C LEU A 317 7.22 -23.72 19.81
N TYR A 318 6.13 -23.76 19.05
CA TYR A 318 5.68 -24.91 18.27
C TYR A 318 5.20 -24.46 16.91
N ILE A 319 5.38 -25.28 15.88
CA ILE A 319 4.67 -25.04 14.63
C ILE A 319 3.18 -25.29 14.89
N MET A 320 2.35 -24.34 14.49
CA MET A 320 0.90 -24.43 14.67
C MET A 320 0.37 -25.64 13.89
N ASP A 321 -0.20 -26.60 14.61
CA ASP A 321 -0.86 -27.74 13.98
C ASP A 321 -2.25 -27.34 13.50
N ALA A 322 -2.35 -27.03 12.21
CA ALA A 322 -3.62 -26.66 11.57
C ALA A 322 -4.71 -27.74 11.66
N SER A 323 -4.35 -29.00 11.94
CA SER A 323 -5.35 -30.08 12.13
C SER A 323 -6.00 -30.06 13.52
N TYR A 324 -5.33 -29.46 14.49
CA TYR A 324 -5.78 -29.39 15.88
C TYR A 324 -6.35 -28.01 16.24
N ASN A 325 -5.62 -26.95 15.88
CA ASN A 325 -5.94 -25.58 16.27
C ASN A 325 -5.40 -24.57 15.25
N GLU A 326 -6.05 -24.50 14.09
CA GLU A 326 -5.79 -23.43 13.12
C GLU A 326 -6.44 -22.13 13.60
N TRP A 327 -5.63 -21.16 14.01
CA TRP A 327 -6.10 -19.83 14.43
C TRP A 327 -5.35 -18.68 13.75
N MET A 328 -4.32 -19.01 12.98
CA MET A 328 -3.61 -18.10 12.07
C MET A 328 -3.68 -18.65 10.65
N ARG A 329 -4.00 -17.81 9.67
CA ARG A 329 -3.96 -18.22 8.26
C ARG A 329 -3.60 -17.05 7.36
N CYS A 330 -3.23 -17.36 6.12
CA CYS A 330 -3.03 -16.35 5.09
C CYS A 330 -3.91 -16.63 3.87
N GLU A 331 -4.61 -15.59 3.40
CA GLU A 331 -5.14 -15.55 2.04
C GLU A 331 -4.01 -15.13 1.08
N ARG A 332 -3.88 -15.82 -0.05
CA ARG A 332 -2.75 -15.66 -0.98
C ARG A 332 -3.23 -15.46 -2.42
N GLU A 333 -2.64 -14.49 -3.10
CA GLU A 333 -2.82 -14.28 -4.55
C GLU A 333 -1.48 -13.87 -5.17
N GLY A 334 -0.79 -14.84 -5.79
CA GLY A 334 0.59 -14.68 -6.24
C GLY A 334 1.50 -14.24 -5.09
N GLY A 335 2.34 -13.24 -5.33
CA GLY A 335 3.23 -12.66 -4.33
C GLY A 335 2.55 -11.82 -3.25
N LYS A 336 1.22 -11.71 -3.22
CA LYS A 336 0.49 -10.99 -2.16
C LYS A 336 -0.07 -11.96 -1.14
N ALA A 337 0.11 -11.65 0.13
CA ALA A 337 -0.44 -12.42 1.23
C ALA A 337 -1.08 -11.50 2.26
N THR A 338 -2.09 -12.04 2.94
CA THR A 338 -2.86 -11.30 3.94
C THR A 338 -3.09 -12.21 5.14
N LEU A 339 -2.48 -11.85 6.28
CA LEU A 339 -2.67 -12.56 7.54
C LEU A 339 -4.07 -12.28 8.11
N ILE A 340 -4.72 -13.35 8.55
CA ILE A 340 -5.97 -13.35 9.30
C ILE A 340 -5.75 -14.14 10.59
N VAL A 341 -6.26 -13.60 11.68
CA VAL A 341 -6.21 -14.20 13.02
C VAL A 341 -7.64 -14.43 13.48
N ASP A 342 -7.95 -15.63 13.95
CA ASP A 342 -9.28 -15.96 14.42
C ASP A 342 -9.57 -15.42 15.82
N GLU A 343 -10.86 -15.29 16.12
CA GLU A 343 -11.34 -14.91 17.44
C GLU A 343 -10.77 -15.84 18.52
N TYR A 344 -10.38 -15.25 19.65
CA TYR A 344 -9.90 -15.94 20.82
C TYR A 344 -10.79 -15.64 22.02
N THR A 345 -11.49 -16.67 22.47
CA THR A 345 -12.35 -16.61 23.64
C THR A 345 -11.81 -17.59 24.68
N PRO A 346 -10.79 -17.19 25.47
CA PRO A 346 -10.10 -18.11 26.37
C PRO A 346 -11.06 -18.69 27.40
N ALA A 347 -11.07 -20.02 27.52
CA ALA A 347 -11.72 -20.67 28.65
C ALA A 347 -10.97 -20.34 29.96
N SER A 348 -11.60 -20.54 31.12
CA SER A 348 -11.01 -20.19 32.43
C SER A 348 -9.69 -20.90 32.76
N TYR A 349 -9.35 -21.97 32.05
CA TYR A 349 -8.11 -22.73 32.18
C TYR A 349 -7.08 -22.43 31.07
N GLU A 350 -7.46 -21.63 30.07
CA GLU A 350 -6.58 -21.17 28.99
C GLU A 350 -5.96 -19.82 29.36
N PRO A 351 -4.80 -19.47 28.79
CA PRO A 351 -4.17 -18.19 29.06
C PRO A 351 -5.05 -17.03 28.55
N ALA A 352 -5.02 -15.88 29.23
CA ALA A 352 -5.77 -14.69 28.81
C ALA A 352 -5.26 -14.07 27.50
N GLU A 353 -4.08 -14.50 27.04
CA GLU A 353 -3.44 -14.07 25.82
C GLU A 353 -2.69 -15.24 25.16
N ARG A 354 -2.54 -15.20 23.84
CA ARG A 354 -1.73 -16.14 23.06
C ARG A 354 -0.80 -15.40 22.11
N VAL A 355 0.35 -15.99 21.81
CA VAL A 355 1.41 -15.37 21.00
C VAL A 355 1.59 -16.16 19.71
N GLY A 356 1.64 -15.45 18.59
CA GLY A 356 1.83 -16.01 17.26
C GLY A 356 2.99 -15.36 16.51
N TYR A 357 3.64 -16.15 15.68
CA TYR A 357 4.72 -15.74 14.78
C TYR A 357 4.38 -16.20 13.37
N VAL A 358 4.61 -15.32 12.40
CA VAL A 358 4.35 -15.60 10.98
C VAL A 358 5.67 -15.56 10.24
N LEU A 359 6.09 -16.70 9.69
CA LEU A 359 7.31 -16.82 8.90
C LEU A 359 6.97 -17.14 7.44
N VAL A 360 7.78 -16.63 6.51
CA VAL A 360 7.67 -16.91 5.08
C VAL A 360 8.97 -17.50 4.56
N PHE A 361 8.88 -18.53 3.74
CA PHE A 361 10.01 -19.21 3.11
C PHE A 361 9.78 -19.26 1.60
N SER A 362 10.79 -18.93 0.79
CA SER A 362 10.74 -19.33 -0.62
C SER A 362 10.61 -20.84 -0.74
N ARG A 363 10.01 -21.35 -1.83
CA ARG A 363 9.85 -22.80 -2.02
C ARG A 363 11.16 -23.56 -1.85
N ALA A 364 12.27 -23.06 -2.42
CA ALA A 364 13.58 -23.69 -2.30
C ALA A 364 14.07 -23.75 -0.83
N GLN A 365 13.93 -22.67 -0.06
CA GLN A 365 14.29 -22.66 1.36
C GLN A 365 13.43 -23.64 2.17
N TYR A 366 12.13 -23.70 1.90
CA TYR A 366 11.21 -24.59 2.60
C TYR A 366 11.53 -26.06 2.31
N GLU A 367 11.74 -26.43 1.04
CA GLU A 367 12.05 -27.79 0.63
C GLU A 367 13.36 -28.31 1.27
N ASP A 368 14.34 -27.44 1.49
CA ASP A 368 15.60 -27.77 2.16
C ASP A 368 15.44 -28.12 3.65
N ILE A 369 14.38 -27.64 4.31
CA ILE A 369 14.20 -27.78 5.77
C ILE A 369 12.94 -28.52 6.18
N LYS A 370 12.00 -28.79 5.27
CA LYS A 370 10.66 -29.32 5.57
C LYS A 370 10.67 -30.62 6.38
N ASP A 371 11.67 -31.49 6.19
CA ASP A 371 11.75 -32.80 6.86
C ASP A 371 12.07 -32.69 8.35
N ASN A 372 12.61 -31.54 8.79
CA ASN A 372 12.92 -31.24 10.19
C ASN A 372 12.59 -29.79 10.55
N LEU A 373 11.46 -29.29 10.03
CA LEU A 373 11.12 -27.87 10.02
C LEU A 373 11.15 -27.25 11.42
N GLU A 374 10.40 -27.82 12.38
CA GLU A 374 10.26 -27.29 13.74
C GLU A 374 11.62 -27.16 14.45
N ALA A 375 12.37 -28.25 14.57
CA ALA A 375 13.69 -28.25 15.21
C ALA A 375 14.75 -27.44 14.45
N THR A 376 14.48 -27.06 13.19
CA THR A 376 15.38 -26.21 12.41
C THR A 376 15.10 -24.73 12.67
N ILE A 377 13.84 -24.34 12.85
CA ILE A 377 13.43 -22.93 12.97
C ILE A 377 13.21 -22.47 14.41
N ILE A 378 13.07 -23.39 15.37
CA ILE A 378 12.82 -23.12 16.79
C ILE A 378 13.94 -23.72 17.66
N ASP A 379 14.34 -22.99 18.71
CA ASP A 379 15.23 -23.43 19.78
C ASP A 379 14.58 -23.11 21.14
N GLY A 380 13.75 -24.04 21.64
CA GLY A 380 13.01 -23.87 22.90
C GLY A 380 11.98 -22.75 22.83
N GLU A 381 12.20 -21.69 23.60
CA GLU A 381 11.31 -20.51 23.68
C GLU A 381 11.55 -19.48 22.56
N ASP A 382 12.59 -19.67 21.74
CA ASP A 382 13.05 -18.69 20.75
C ASP A 382 13.02 -19.22 19.31
N LEU A 383 12.88 -18.32 18.34
CA LEU A 383 13.16 -18.62 16.94
C LEU A 383 14.68 -18.64 16.72
N VAL A 384 15.15 -19.54 15.86
CA VAL A 384 16.55 -19.54 15.44
C VAL A 384 16.85 -18.23 14.70
N TYR A 385 17.83 -17.47 15.21
CA TYR A 385 18.13 -16.09 14.83
C TYR A 385 18.15 -15.81 13.31
N LYS A 386 18.69 -16.72 12.49
CA LYS A 386 18.74 -16.51 11.04
C LYS A 386 17.35 -16.40 10.39
N TYR A 387 16.38 -17.19 10.87
CA TYR A 387 15.01 -17.18 10.34
C TYR A 387 14.20 -16.03 10.93
N GLU A 388 14.48 -15.66 12.16
CA GLU A 388 13.93 -14.43 12.75
C GLU A 388 14.32 -13.18 11.93
N GLN A 389 15.58 -13.08 11.51
CA GLN A 389 16.05 -11.95 10.71
C GLN A 389 15.47 -11.96 9.28
N SER A 390 15.49 -13.11 8.61
CA SER A 390 15.22 -13.20 7.17
C SER A 390 13.81 -13.64 6.78
N ASN A 391 13.09 -14.34 7.66
CA ASN A 391 11.83 -15.02 7.33
C ASN A 391 10.64 -14.53 8.16
N LEU A 392 10.87 -13.93 9.34
CA LEU A 392 9.80 -13.37 10.16
C LEU A 392 9.12 -12.19 9.45
N VAL A 393 7.80 -12.30 9.28
CA VAL A 393 6.90 -11.23 8.85
C VAL A 393 6.52 -10.39 10.06
N LEU A 394 5.97 -11.02 11.09
CA LEU A 394 5.64 -10.38 12.36
C LEU A 394 5.46 -11.39 13.50
N GLN A 395 5.71 -10.93 14.72
CA GLN A 395 5.33 -11.54 15.99
C GLN A 395 4.24 -10.68 16.61
N PHE A 396 3.20 -11.32 17.13
CA PHE A 396 2.08 -10.61 17.76
C PHE A 396 1.56 -11.33 19.00
N THR A 397 0.94 -10.57 19.89
CA THR A 397 0.21 -11.09 21.05
C THR A 397 -1.28 -10.81 20.86
N GLN A 398 -2.09 -11.86 20.74
CA GLN A 398 -3.53 -11.74 20.78
C GLN A 398 -3.99 -11.74 22.23
N LYS A 399 -4.59 -10.64 22.67
CA LYS A 399 -4.96 -10.44 24.07
C LYS A 399 -6.20 -9.59 24.20
N GLU A 400 -6.76 -9.59 25.41
CA GLU A 400 -7.71 -8.56 25.79
C GLU A 400 -6.99 -7.21 25.69
N THR A 401 -7.26 -6.50 24.60
CA THR A 401 -7.04 -5.08 24.58
C THR A 401 -8.00 -4.55 25.62
N LYS A 402 -7.52 -4.10 26.80
CA LYS A 402 -8.29 -3.21 27.68
C LYS A 402 -8.92 -2.22 26.72
N GLY A 403 -10.26 -2.27 26.58
CA GLY A 403 -10.97 -1.75 25.40
C GLY A 403 -10.25 -0.51 24.89
N GLY A 404 -9.63 -0.64 23.70
CA GLY A 404 -8.58 0.25 23.22
C GLY A 404 -8.90 1.71 23.50
N GLY A 405 -8.42 2.20 24.63
CA GLY A 405 -8.73 3.55 25.13
C GLY A 405 -8.13 4.63 24.25
N ASP A 406 -7.19 4.25 23.37
CA ASP A 406 -6.43 5.19 22.56
C ASP A 406 -6.56 4.98 21.04
N GLU A 407 -7.53 4.20 20.53
CA GLU A 407 -7.71 4.16 19.04
C GLU A 407 -9.10 3.84 18.48
N LEU A 408 -10.15 4.08 19.28
CA LEU A 408 -11.45 4.49 18.73
C LEU A 408 -11.83 5.85 19.32
N ALA A 409 -10.87 6.77 19.42
CA ALA A 409 -11.14 8.09 19.93
C ALA A 409 -11.89 8.91 18.87
N ILE A 410 -13.08 9.39 19.24
CA ILE A 410 -13.70 10.48 18.50
C ILE A 410 -12.78 11.68 18.63
N THR A 411 -12.32 12.24 17.52
CA THR A 411 -11.55 13.49 17.53
C THR A 411 -12.48 14.66 17.23
N ALA A 412 -12.19 15.83 17.78
CA ALA A 412 -13.00 17.01 17.54
C ALA A 412 -12.15 18.22 17.17
N VAL A 413 -12.72 19.11 16.36
CA VAL A 413 -12.14 20.42 16.04
C VAL A 413 -13.21 21.51 16.10
N ASP A 414 -12.76 22.75 16.29
CA ASP A 414 -13.59 23.92 16.13
C ASP A 414 -14.03 24.07 14.66
N GLY A 415 -15.32 24.18 14.41
CA GLY A 415 -15.90 24.22 13.06
C GLY A 415 -15.67 25.52 12.30
N GLN A 416 -15.04 26.53 12.89
CA GLN A 416 -14.67 27.78 12.22
C GLN A 416 -13.15 27.90 12.05
N THR A 417 -12.39 27.55 13.08
CA THR A 417 -10.94 27.74 13.13
C THR A 417 -10.15 26.47 12.88
N TYR A 418 -10.78 25.30 12.94
CA TYR A 418 -10.16 23.96 12.87
C TYR A 418 -9.15 23.67 13.97
N ASN A 419 -9.17 24.45 15.05
CA ASN A 419 -8.34 24.17 16.22
C ASN A 419 -8.79 22.86 16.90
N PRO A 420 -7.86 22.01 17.35
CA PRO A 420 -8.20 20.78 18.07
C PRO A 420 -9.03 21.06 19.33
N ILE A 421 -10.01 20.20 19.59
CA ILE A 421 -10.81 20.17 20.81
C ILE A 421 -10.57 18.86 21.52
N ASP A 422 -10.30 18.93 22.82
CA ASP A 422 -10.09 17.75 23.66
C ASP A 422 -11.38 16.93 23.75
N CYS A 423 -11.27 15.66 23.37
CA CYS A 423 -12.29 14.65 23.48
C CYS A 423 -11.70 13.48 24.27
N THR A 424 -12.36 13.11 25.36
CA THR A 424 -11.82 12.14 26.33
C THR A 424 -12.82 11.04 26.61
N SER A 425 -12.39 9.89 27.12
CA SER A 425 -13.33 8.85 27.54
C SER A 425 -14.18 9.33 28.72
N TYR A 426 -15.48 9.09 28.64
CA TYR A 426 -16.40 9.43 29.71
C TYR A 426 -16.30 8.42 30.86
N THR A 427 -16.20 8.94 32.09
CA THR A 427 -16.02 8.14 33.33
C THR A 427 -17.09 8.42 34.39
N GLY A 428 -18.22 9.03 33.99
CA GLY A 428 -19.35 9.29 34.90
C GLY A 428 -19.99 8.01 35.44
N GLY A 429 -20.63 8.13 36.61
CA GLY A 429 -21.27 6.99 37.31
C GLY A 429 -22.49 6.39 36.60
N ASP A 430 -23.01 7.07 35.60
CA ASP A 430 -24.09 6.69 34.68
C ASP A 430 -23.59 6.03 33.39
N ALA A 431 -22.27 5.84 33.22
CA ALA A 431 -21.71 5.20 32.02
C ALA A 431 -22.27 3.79 31.76
N ASP A 432 -22.51 3.00 32.81
CA ASP A 432 -23.08 1.66 32.68
C ASP A 432 -24.54 1.68 32.22
N TYR A 433 -25.31 2.69 32.69
CA TYR A 433 -26.67 2.92 32.22
C TYR A 433 -26.69 3.22 30.73
N PHE A 434 -25.87 4.17 30.27
CA PHE A 434 -25.80 4.55 28.85
C PHE A 434 -25.37 3.40 27.94
N LYS A 435 -24.38 2.59 28.37
CA LYS A 435 -23.97 1.39 27.63
C LYS A 435 -25.12 0.39 27.49
N SER A 436 -25.89 0.17 28.55
CA SER A 436 -27.00 -0.77 28.55
C SER A 436 -28.19 -0.27 27.73
N GLU A 437 -28.62 0.98 27.93
CA GLU A 437 -29.83 1.55 27.32
C GLU A 437 -29.66 1.76 25.81
N TYR A 438 -28.52 2.33 25.40
CA TYR A 438 -28.27 2.67 24.00
C TYR A 438 -27.47 1.60 23.24
N GLY A 439 -26.95 0.59 23.94
CA GLY A 439 -26.15 -0.48 23.36
C GLY A 439 -24.82 0.02 22.79
N VAL A 440 -24.20 1.02 23.42
CA VAL A 440 -22.94 1.62 22.98
C VAL A 440 -21.72 0.88 23.52
N THR A 441 -20.70 0.75 22.70
CA THR A 441 -19.44 0.06 23.04
C THR A 441 -18.40 1.00 23.65
N GLY A 442 -18.56 2.32 23.45
CA GLY A 442 -17.69 3.35 24.01
C GLY A 442 -18.43 4.69 24.18
N ILE A 443 -18.03 5.46 25.19
CA ILE A 443 -18.59 6.77 25.50
C ILE A 443 -17.44 7.78 25.60
N PHE A 444 -17.57 8.87 24.86
CA PHE A 444 -16.62 9.98 24.82
C PHE A 444 -17.29 11.26 25.28
N GLU A 445 -16.50 12.20 25.78
CA GLU A 445 -16.96 13.48 26.29
C GLU A 445 -16.06 14.61 25.79
N ILE A 446 -16.69 15.63 25.23
CA ILE A 446 -16.13 16.95 24.96
C ILE A 446 -16.58 17.86 26.08
N LYS A 447 -15.67 18.17 27.01
CA LYS A 447 -15.94 19.04 28.15
C LYS A 447 -15.99 20.52 27.77
N GLN A 448 -15.25 20.91 26.73
CA GLN A 448 -15.11 22.30 26.29
C GLN A 448 -15.30 22.38 24.76
N PRO A 449 -16.55 22.39 24.28
CA PRO A 449 -16.84 22.52 22.85
C PRO A 449 -16.59 23.96 22.34
N ALA A 450 -16.48 24.10 21.02
CA ALA A 450 -16.37 25.41 20.38
C ALA A 450 -17.62 26.28 20.61
N SER A 451 -17.41 27.60 20.64
CA SER A 451 -18.47 28.58 20.92
C SER A 451 -19.57 28.63 19.84
N VAL A 452 -19.24 28.27 18.59
CA VAL A 452 -20.17 28.32 17.46
C VAL A 452 -20.57 26.92 17.00
N ALA A 453 -19.58 26.10 16.62
CA ALA A 453 -19.82 24.75 16.13
C ALA A 453 -18.61 23.86 16.39
N THR A 454 -18.84 22.61 16.79
CA THR A 454 -17.82 21.58 16.97
C THR A 454 -17.98 20.52 15.89
N VAL A 455 -16.91 20.18 15.19
CA VAL A 455 -16.92 19.08 14.21
C VAL A 455 -16.30 17.85 14.86
N ALA A 456 -17.09 16.80 15.04
CA ALA A 456 -16.65 15.52 15.57
C ALA A 456 -16.43 14.52 14.45
N LYS A 457 -15.25 13.91 14.44
CA LYS A 457 -14.85 12.88 13.49
C LYS A 457 -14.92 11.50 14.14
N MET A 458 -15.75 10.65 13.58
CA MET A 458 -15.94 9.27 14.00
C MET A 458 -14.76 8.40 13.53
N PRO A 459 -14.39 7.38 14.32
CA PRO A 459 -13.31 6.46 13.96
C PRO A 459 -13.75 5.40 12.93
N PHE A 460 -14.98 5.48 12.40
CA PHE A 460 -15.55 4.60 11.39
C PHE A 460 -16.51 5.36 10.47
N ASN A 461 -16.82 4.76 9.32
CA ASN A 461 -17.88 5.26 8.44
C ASN A 461 -19.24 5.01 9.10
N TRP A 462 -19.95 6.07 9.45
CA TRP A 462 -21.23 5.97 10.15
C TRP A 462 -22.39 5.78 9.16
N SER A 463 -23.41 5.04 9.59
CA SER A 463 -24.62 4.73 8.82
C SER A 463 -25.87 5.43 9.40
N ASN A 464 -25.86 5.71 10.70
CA ASN A 464 -26.93 6.42 11.39
C ASN A 464 -26.40 7.24 12.58
N SER A 465 -27.03 8.38 12.86
CA SER A 465 -26.74 9.19 14.05
C SER A 465 -28.04 9.78 14.62
N VAL A 466 -28.15 9.80 15.95
CA VAL A 466 -29.28 10.41 16.66
C VAL A 466 -28.74 11.25 17.82
N CYS A 467 -29.24 12.47 17.96
CA CYS A 467 -28.83 13.42 18.99
C CYS A 467 -29.93 13.59 20.04
N TYR A 468 -29.56 13.68 21.31
CA TYR A 468 -30.46 13.82 22.45
C TYR A 468 -29.98 14.93 23.38
N TYR A 469 -30.91 15.57 24.08
CA TYR A 469 -30.55 16.41 25.23
C TYR A 469 -30.11 15.53 26.40
N PHE A 470 -29.03 15.93 27.07
CA PHE A 470 -28.42 15.12 28.13
C PHE A 470 -29.30 15.02 29.39
N GLU A 471 -30.12 16.04 29.69
CA GLU A 471 -30.90 16.12 30.92
C GLU A 471 -32.15 15.22 30.93
N ASP A 472 -32.83 15.09 29.80
CA ASP A 472 -34.15 14.46 29.69
C ASP A 472 -34.26 13.41 28.57
N GLU A 473 -33.15 13.15 27.88
CA GLU A 473 -33.00 12.15 26.82
C GLU A 473 -34.02 12.32 25.66
N GLN A 474 -34.56 13.52 25.48
CA GLN A 474 -35.41 13.83 24.33
C GLN A 474 -34.57 14.12 23.09
N GLU A 475 -35.04 13.69 21.91
CA GLU A 475 -34.35 13.91 20.64
C GLU A 475 -34.13 15.40 20.36
N ALA A 476 -32.87 15.79 20.21
CA ALA A 476 -32.41 17.14 19.92
C ALA A 476 -32.32 17.37 18.40
N ASN A 477 -33.48 17.51 17.76
CA ASN A 477 -33.58 17.71 16.32
C ASN A 477 -32.99 19.06 15.88
N GLY A 478 -32.15 19.04 14.83
CA GLY A 478 -31.54 20.24 14.24
C GLY A 478 -30.28 20.74 14.93
N VAL A 479 -29.79 20.05 15.98
CA VAL A 479 -28.52 20.36 16.65
C VAL A 479 -27.31 19.86 15.86
N THR A 480 -27.48 18.78 15.09
CA THR A 480 -26.39 18.11 14.38
C THR A 480 -26.59 18.10 12.88
N GLU A 481 -25.52 18.21 12.12
CA GLU A 481 -25.52 18.11 10.66
C GLU A 481 -24.40 17.19 10.17
N PRO A 482 -24.72 16.16 9.37
CA PRO A 482 -23.70 15.31 8.77
C PRO A 482 -22.98 16.05 7.64
N ILE A 483 -21.64 16.02 7.63
CA ILE A 483 -20.84 16.69 6.59
C ILE A 483 -20.05 15.70 5.72
N SER A 484 -19.76 14.50 6.22
CA SER A 484 -19.11 13.41 5.47
C SER A 484 -19.52 12.05 6.04
N GLU A 485 -19.01 10.97 5.45
CA GLU A 485 -19.17 9.60 5.96
C GLU A 485 -18.49 9.36 7.32
N THR A 486 -17.64 10.28 7.79
CA THR A 486 -16.98 10.20 9.11
C THR A 486 -17.26 11.38 10.02
N ASP A 487 -17.69 12.52 9.50
CA ASP A 487 -17.74 13.77 10.25
C ASP A 487 -19.18 14.27 10.48
N ILE A 488 -19.45 14.73 11.70
CA ILE A 488 -20.72 15.29 12.13
C ILE A 488 -20.44 16.64 12.80
N THR A 489 -21.13 17.69 12.37
CA THR A 489 -21.12 19.01 13.01
C THR A 489 -22.16 19.06 14.12
N ILE A 490 -21.79 19.62 15.27
CA ILE A 490 -22.65 19.93 16.42
C ILE A 490 -22.72 21.45 16.56
N TYR A 491 -23.92 22.03 16.39
CA TYR A 491 -24.15 23.48 16.49
C TYR A 491 -24.50 23.89 17.92
N THR A 492 -23.64 24.71 18.51
CA THR A 492 -23.76 25.16 19.90
C THR A 492 -25.04 25.96 20.14
N GLU A 493 -25.33 26.93 19.27
CA GLU A 493 -26.53 27.78 19.41
C GLU A 493 -27.83 26.98 19.27
N ALA A 494 -27.86 25.99 18.37
CA ALA A 494 -29.05 25.17 18.12
C ALA A 494 -29.46 24.34 19.35
N ALA A 495 -28.50 23.98 20.19
CA ALA A 495 -28.73 23.29 21.47
C ALA A 495 -29.20 24.23 22.60
N ASN A 496 -29.29 25.55 22.36
CA ASN A 496 -29.79 26.56 23.32
C ASN A 496 -29.11 26.48 24.71
N GLY A 497 -27.81 26.20 24.75
CA GLY A 497 -27.03 26.10 25.99
C GLY A 497 -27.23 24.80 26.78
N LYS A 498 -28.00 23.84 26.26
CA LYS A 498 -28.20 22.52 26.89
C LYS A 498 -27.17 21.52 26.42
N ASP A 499 -26.60 20.77 27.34
CA ASP A 499 -25.74 19.63 27.02
C ASP A 499 -26.48 18.60 26.16
N VAL A 500 -25.75 17.96 25.26
CA VAL A 500 -26.29 16.95 24.36
C VAL A 500 -25.41 15.71 24.34
N PHE A 501 -25.98 14.59 23.89
CA PHE A 501 -25.18 13.44 23.49
C PHE A 501 -25.67 12.86 22.16
N LEU A 502 -24.73 12.31 21.40
CA LEU A 502 -24.99 11.68 20.10
C LEU A 502 -24.77 10.18 20.24
N ILE A 503 -25.66 9.39 19.67
CA ILE A 503 -25.45 7.97 19.40
C ILE A 503 -25.14 7.82 17.92
N VAL A 504 -23.96 7.32 17.58
CA VAL A 504 -23.51 7.15 16.20
C VAL A 504 -23.20 5.69 15.94
N SER A 505 -23.74 5.13 14.86
CA SER A 505 -23.61 3.71 14.53
C SER A 505 -23.06 3.48 13.12
N ASP A 506 -22.31 2.39 12.93
CA ASP A 506 -21.89 1.92 11.60
C ASP A 506 -22.87 0.89 10.98
N GLU A 507 -22.63 0.45 9.75
CA GLU A 507 -23.46 -0.56 9.07
C GLU A 507 -23.40 -1.95 9.73
N SER A 508 -22.36 -2.22 10.51
CA SER A 508 -22.15 -3.49 11.23
C SER A 508 -22.87 -3.53 12.58
N GLY A 509 -23.46 -2.41 13.01
CA GLY A 509 -24.17 -2.27 14.27
C GLY A 509 -23.28 -1.87 15.45
N ASN A 510 -22.02 -1.49 15.23
CA ASN A 510 -21.20 -0.86 16.27
C ASN A 510 -21.78 0.51 16.61
N LYS A 511 -21.83 0.88 17.89
CA LYS A 511 -22.37 2.16 18.35
C LYS A 511 -21.43 2.85 19.32
N LEU A 512 -21.16 4.13 19.12
CA LEU A 512 -20.47 5.00 20.08
C LEU A 512 -21.39 6.11 20.57
N MET A 513 -21.14 6.58 21.78
CA MET A 513 -21.76 7.78 22.34
C MET A 513 -20.74 8.92 22.43
N LEU A 514 -21.14 10.12 22.02
CA LEU A 514 -20.40 11.36 22.24
C LEU A 514 -21.23 12.33 23.07
N ILE A 515 -20.81 12.63 24.28
CA ILE A 515 -21.36 13.67 25.14
C ILE A 515 -20.67 14.99 24.82
N VAL A 516 -21.44 16.06 24.63
CA VAL A 516 -20.92 17.40 24.35
C VAL A 516 -21.49 18.37 25.38
N ARG A 517 -20.60 18.94 26.20
CA ARG A 517 -20.95 19.89 27.26
C ARG A 517 -21.19 21.28 26.71
N ILE A 518 -22.26 21.46 25.95
CA ILE A 518 -22.66 22.74 25.33
C ILE A 518 -22.83 23.85 26.37
N SER A 519 -23.19 23.51 27.61
CA SER A 519 -23.22 24.47 28.72
C SER A 519 -21.88 25.13 29.02
N ASN A 520 -20.77 24.53 28.54
CA ASN A 520 -19.41 25.06 28.61
C ASN A 520 -18.95 25.70 27.28
N ALA A 521 -19.83 25.83 26.28
CA ALA A 521 -19.46 26.47 25.03
C ALA A 521 -19.33 27.99 25.22
N GLY A 522 -18.19 28.55 24.80
CA GLY A 522 -17.91 29.98 25.00
C GLY A 522 -17.24 30.33 26.34
N SER A 523 -17.02 29.37 27.24
CA SER A 523 -16.05 29.50 28.35
C SER A 523 -14.60 29.22 27.91
N GLY A 524 -14.33 29.37 26.61
CA GLY A 524 -13.18 28.77 25.96
C GLY A 524 -11.84 29.38 26.34
N GLY A 525 -10.86 28.50 26.49
CA GLY A 525 -9.57 28.67 25.85
C GLY A 525 -8.38 28.71 26.79
N GLY A 526 -7.28 28.11 26.36
CA GLY A 526 -5.94 28.41 26.85
C GLY A 526 -5.58 29.88 26.58
N GLY A 527 -6.19 30.78 27.36
CA GLY A 527 -5.83 32.18 27.50
C GLY A 527 -5.04 32.38 28.79
N ASP A 528 -4.19 33.41 28.81
CA ASP A 528 -3.39 33.78 29.97
C ASP A 528 -4.25 33.86 31.24
N VAL A 529 -3.92 33.05 32.24
CA VAL A 529 -4.53 33.15 33.57
C VAL A 529 -4.16 34.53 34.14
N PRO A 530 -5.12 35.35 34.59
CA PRO A 530 -4.86 36.73 34.99
C PRO A 530 -4.10 36.84 36.31
N PHE A 531 -3.91 35.71 37.01
CA PHE A 531 -3.23 35.65 38.29
C PHE A 531 -1.87 34.98 38.20
N THR A 532 -0.90 35.56 38.90
CA THR A 532 0.33 34.87 39.32
C THR A 532 0.17 34.50 40.79
N VAL A 533 0.41 33.22 41.13
CA VAL A 533 0.25 32.73 42.51
C VAL A 533 1.56 32.13 43.01
N THR A 534 1.99 32.53 44.21
CA THR A 534 3.23 32.04 44.83
C THR A 534 3.07 31.73 46.31
N THR A 535 3.95 30.92 46.90
CA THR A 535 4.02 30.75 48.36
C THR A 535 4.87 31.85 49.01
N SER A 536 4.92 31.88 50.34
CA SER A 536 5.80 32.80 51.10
C SER A 536 7.29 32.70 50.77
N GLN A 537 7.75 31.56 50.25
CA GLN A 537 9.12 31.33 49.79
C GLN A 537 9.27 31.56 48.27
N LEU A 538 8.29 32.21 47.64
CA LEU A 538 8.22 32.51 46.20
C LEU A 538 8.16 31.26 45.30
N ALA A 539 7.73 30.11 45.82
CA ALA A 539 7.49 28.94 44.99
C ALA A 539 6.19 29.13 44.19
N PRO A 540 6.16 28.85 42.87
CA PRO A 540 4.95 29.02 42.07
C PRO A 540 3.87 28.02 42.50
N VAL A 541 2.63 28.49 42.59
CA VAL A 541 1.43 27.67 42.82
C VAL A 541 0.62 27.63 41.53
N SER A 542 0.18 26.44 41.13
CA SER A 542 -0.57 26.26 39.89
C SER A 542 -1.92 26.97 39.95
N CYS A 543 -2.12 27.92 39.04
CA CYS A 543 -3.38 28.59 38.77
C CYS A 543 -3.75 28.32 37.32
N THR A 544 -4.93 27.76 37.07
CA THR A 544 -5.38 27.32 35.74
C THR A 544 -6.69 27.99 35.36
N ALA A 545 -7.09 27.90 34.10
CA ALA A 545 -8.45 28.26 33.70
C ALA A 545 -9.49 27.43 34.48
N TYR A 546 -10.65 28.01 34.71
CA TYR A 546 -11.75 27.38 35.44
C TYR A 546 -12.24 26.09 34.79
N ASP A 547 -12.41 25.05 35.60
CA ASP A 547 -12.68 23.68 35.15
C ASP A 547 -14.17 23.29 35.21
N GLY A 548 -15.04 24.20 35.67
CA GLY A 548 -16.47 23.93 35.83
C GLY A 548 -16.86 23.29 37.16
N SER A 549 -15.95 23.15 38.13
CA SER A 549 -16.16 22.49 39.42
C SER A 549 -17.35 23.01 40.24
N MET A 550 -17.77 24.25 40.01
CA MET A 550 -18.87 24.92 40.72
C MET A 550 -20.11 25.17 39.82
N GLY A 551 -20.13 24.62 38.60
CA GLY A 551 -21.19 24.86 37.61
C GLY A 551 -20.72 25.72 36.43
N GLY A 552 -21.63 26.03 35.50
CA GLY A 552 -21.30 26.69 34.24
C GLY A 552 -20.68 28.07 34.42
N ALA A 553 -19.53 28.33 33.79
CA ALA A 553 -18.78 29.59 33.92
C ALA A 553 -19.63 30.82 33.55
N ASN A 554 -20.51 30.68 32.56
CA ASN A 554 -21.36 31.77 32.09
C ASN A 554 -22.32 32.29 33.17
N TYR A 555 -22.77 31.42 34.08
CA TYR A 555 -23.57 31.81 35.23
C TYR A 555 -22.79 32.79 36.12
N PHE A 556 -21.57 32.41 36.53
CA PHE A 556 -20.75 33.23 37.41
C PHE A 556 -20.25 34.52 36.75
N ILE A 557 -19.84 34.45 35.48
CA ILE A 557 -19.46 35.60 34.66
C ILE A 557 -20.60 36.63 34.65
N THR A 558 -21.83 36.17 34.40
CA THR A 558 -23.00 37.05 34.34
C THR A 558 -23.42 37.56 35.73
N GLN A 559 -23.48 36.67 36.71
CA GLN A 559 -24.00 36.96 38.04
C GLN A 559 -23.09 37.89 38.84
N TYR A 560 -21.77 37.73 38.72
CA TYR A 560 -20.76 38.50 39.44
C TYR A 560 -20.08 39.57 38.59
N GLU A 561 -20.46 39.67 37.31
CA GLU A 561 -19.89 40.60 36.33
C GLU A 561 -18.37 40.48 36.22
N VAL A 562 -17.84 39.25 36.28
CA VAL A 562 -16.41 38.97 36.16
C VAL A 562 -16.02 38.72 34.71
N THR A 563 -14.79 39.07 34.34
CA THR A 563 -14.27 38.91 32.98
C THR A 563 -13.80 37.50 32.68
N ASP A 564 -13.42 36.75 33.72
CA ASP A 564 -12.88 35.41 33.63
C ASP A 564 -12.95 34.71 34.99
N ILE A 565 -12.69 33.40 34.96
CA ILE A 565 -12.69 32.53 36.13
C ILE A 565 -11.43 31.66 36.08
N SER A 566 -10.74 31.56 37.20
CA SER A 566 -9.52 30.75 37.35
C SER A 566 -9.64 29.79 38.55
N ASP A 567 -8.87 28.71 38.53
CA ASP A 567 -8.82 27.68 39.55
C ASP A 567 -7.43 27.54 40.17
N ILE A 568 -7.39 27.41 41.50
CA ILE A 568 -6.28 26.81 42.23
C ILE A 568 -6.76 25.46 42.76
N LYS A 569 -6.10 24.40 42.31
CA LYS A 569 -6.38 23.02 42.75
C LYS A 569 -5.32 22.55 43.72
N ASN A 570 -5.76 22.01 44.86
CA ASN A 570 -4.87 21.48 45.90
C ASN A 570 -3.81 22.51 46.34
N PRO A 571 -4.22 23.68 46.88
CA PRO A 571 -3.27 24.68 47.32
C PRO A 571 -2.37 24.14 48.45
N PRO A 572 -1.14 24.65 48.60
CA PRO A 572 -0.28 24.30 49.72
C PRO A 572 -0.96 24.59 51.07
N ILE A 573 -1.20 23.54 51.86
CA ILE A 573 -1.81 23.64 53.19
C ILE A 573 -0.71 23.82 54.24
N GLY A 574 -0.94 24.69 55.23
CA GLY A 574 0.03 24.97 56.29
C GLY A 574 0.83 26.26 56.11
N GLU A 575 0.60 27.02 55.03
CA GLU A 575 1.32 28.26 54.73
C GLU A 575 0.43 29.31 54.01
N SER A 576 1.00 30.49 53.76
CA SER A 576 0.37 31.54 52.95
C SER A 576 0.65 31.36 51.47
N ILE A 577 -0.38 31.58 50.66
CA ILE A 577 -0.25 31.84 49.21
C ILE A 577 -0.53 33.31 48.91
N PHE A 578 0.20 33.86 47.95
CA PHE A 578 0.10 35.24 47.47
C PHE A 578 -0.48 35.23 46.07
N VAL A 579 -1.67 35.82 45.91
CA VAL A 579 -2.37 35.95 44.62
C VAL A 579 -2.19 37.36 44.11
N THR A 580 -1.44 37.50 43.01
CA THR A 580 -1.15 38.78 42.37
C THR A 580 -1.87 38.87 41.03
N LEU A 581 -2.60 39.96 40.80
CA LEU A 581 -3.20 40.25 39.50
C LEU A 581 -2.14 40.77 38.52
N ASN A 582 -2.08 40.17 37.33
CA ASN A 582 -1.02 40.47 36.37
C ASN A 582 -1.15 41.89 35.79
N THR A 583 -2.37 42.37 35.60
CA THR A 583 -2.68 43.64 34.92
C THR A 583 -2.60 44.86 35.85
N SER A 584 -3.05 44.76 37.09
CA SER A 584 -3.17 45.90 38.03
C SER A 584 -2.95 45.48 39.50
N SER A 585 -3.04 46.44 40.44
CA SER A 585 -3.06 46.16 41.88
C SER A 585 -4.47 45.72 42.31
N ILE A 586 -4.57 44.79 43.26
CA ILE A 586 -5.86 44.38 43.83
C ILE A 586 -6.33 45.43 44.85
N VAL A 587 -7.57 45.92 44.71
CA VAL A 587 -8.13 46.97 45.58
C VAL A 587 -9.30 46.51 46.44
N ASP A 588 -9.99 45.43 46.06
CA ASP A 588 -11.09 44.85 46.83
C ASP A 588 -11.24 43.36 46.53
N PHE A 589 -11.79 42.61 47.48
CA PHE A 589 -12.20 41.23 47.25
C PHE A 589 -13.43 40.85 48.08
N LYS A 590 -14.21 39.88 47.58
CA LYS A 590 -15.29 39.23 48.34
C LYS A 590 -15.14 37.73 48.28
N CYS A 591 -15.27 37.07 49.44
CA CYS A 591 -15.20 35.62 49.56
C CYS A 591 -16.58 35.00 49.69
N TYR A 592 -16.81 33.92 48.95
CA TYR A 592 -18.06 33.17 48.93
C TYR A 592 -17.78 31.68 49.14
N ASP A 593 -18.70 30.98 49.79
CA ASP A 593 -18.72 29.52 49.80
C ASP A 593 -19.37 28.96 48.51
N VAL A 594 -19.36 27.64 48.36
CA VAL A 594 -19.97 26.95 47.20
C VAL A 594 -21.49 27.10 47.11
N ASP A 595 -22.15 27.55 48.18
CA ASP A 595 -23.59 27.87 48.19
C ASP A 595 -23.85 29.36 47.91
N GLU A 596 -22.83 30.09 47.44
CA GLU A 596 -22.87 31.54 47.14
C GLU A 596 -23.18 32.42 48.37
N LYS A 597 -22.92 31.93 49.57
CA LYS A 597 -23.04 32.73 50.79
C LYS A 597 -21.72 33.44 51.07
N ILE A 598 -21.82 34.70 51.47
CA ILE A 598 -20.66 35.51 51.85
C ILE A 598 -19.98 34.87 53.08
N VAL A 599 -18.68 34.63 52.95
CA VAL A 599 -17.81 34.14 54.03
C VAL A 599 -16.98 35.31 54.55
N ASP A 600 -16.98 35.51 55.86
CA ASP A 600 -16.06 36.44 56.51
C ASP A 600 -14.67 35.82 56.56
N ALA A 601 -13.86 36.10 55.54
CA ALA A 601 -12.51 35.60 55.40
C ALA A 601 -11.46 36.59 55.96
N SER A 602 -11.85 37.61 56.74
CA SER A 602 -10.93 38.67 57.19
C SER A 602 -9.81 38.19 58.14
N SER A 603 -9.96 37.02 58.76
CA SER A 603 -8.90 36.36 59.52
C SER A 603 -7.86 35.64 58.67
N ASP A 604 -8.20 35.34 57.40
CA ASP A 604 -7.47 34.41 56.55
C ASP A 604 -7.01 35.04 55.23
N ILE A 605 -7.67 36.10 54.78
CA ILE A 605 -7.36 36.81 53.55
C ILE A 605 -7.21 38.29 53.86
N GLU A 606 -6.06 38.85 53.51
CA GLU A 606 -5.79 40.28 53.60
C GLU A 606 -5.19 40.80 52.29
N ILE A 607 -5.45 42.07 51.97
CA ILE A 607 -4.72 42.77 50.92
C ILE A 607 -3.37 43.19 51.51
N SER A 608 -2.29 42.70 50.93
CA SER A 608 -0.91 43.02 51.30
C SER A 608 -0.16 43.68 50.15
N GLU A 609 0.99 44.30 50.43
CA GLU A 609 1.87 44.85 49.41
C GLU A 609 2.98 43.85 49.08
N ASP A 610 3.11 43.50 47.80
CA ASP A 610 4.23 42.71 47.31
C ASP A 610 5.52 43.51 47.44
N TRP A 611 6.44 43.05 48.29
CA TRP A 611 7.69 43.73 48.60
C TRP A 611 8.62 43.91 47.40
N SER A 612 8.45 43.11 46.34
CA SER A 612 9.30 43.11 45.14
C SER A 612 8.76 44.01 44.04
N THR A 613 7.43 44.14 43.92
CA THR A 613 6.79 44.91 42.84
C THR A 613 6.07 46.16 43.32
N GLY A 614 5.79 46.29 44.61
CA GLY A 614 4.97 47.36 45.20
C GLY A 614 3.48 47.28 44.82
N LYS A 615 3.05 46.21 44.14
CA LYS A 615 1.64 45.97 43.80
C LYS A 615 0.88 45.43 45.01
N GLN A 616 -0.37 45.83 45.15
CA GLN A 616 -1.26 45.20 46.13
C GLN A 616 -1.71 43.82 45.62
N ASN A 617 -1.55 42.80 46.46
CA ASN A 617 -1.90 41.40 46.21
C ASN A 617 -2.74 40.85 47.38
N LEU A 618 -3.29 39.64 47.22
CA LEU A 618 -3.98 38.96 48.32
C LEU A 618 -3.02 37.96 48.99
N ASN A 619 -2.83 38.10 50.30
CA ASN A 619 -2.24 37.08 51.15
C ASN A 619 -3.37 36.19 51.69
N VAL A 620 -3.37 34.91 51.31
CA VAL A 620 -4.36 33.90 51.71
C VAL A 620 -3.67 32.87 52.61
N TRP A 621 -4.03 32.85 53.90
CA TRP A 621 -3.53 31.91 54.90
C TRP A 621 -4.35 30.62 54.90
N LEU A 622 -3.68 29.51 54.55
CA LEU A 622 -4.27 28.15 54.52
C LEU A 622 -3.64 27.25 55.60
N GLY A 623 -3.17 27.85 56.69
CA GLY A 623 -2.50 27.14 57.78
C GLY A 623 -3.38 26.87 58.98
N ASN A 624 -2.74 26.41 60.06
CA ASN A 624 -3.45 26.02 61.28
C ASN A 624 -4.21 27.20 61.88
N GLY A 625 -5.50 26.99 62.19
CA GLY A 625 -6.41 28.04 62.66
C GLY A 625 -7.18 28.77 61.56
N SER A 626 -6.97 28.44 60.28
CA SER A 626 -7.72 29.04 59.18
C SER A 626 -9.20 28.66 59.18
N SER A 627 -10.08 29.61 58.86
CA SER A 627 -11.51 29.34 58.69
C SER A 627 -11.85 28.78 57.29
N LEU A 628 -10.92 28.91 56.34
CA LEU A 628 -11.04 28.40 54.98
C LEU A 628 -10.75 26.89 54.95
N THR A 629 -11.79 26.10 55.21
CA THR A 629 -11.69 24.63 55.36
C THR A 629 -12.38 23.83 54.23
N LYS A 630 -12.93 24.54 53.24
CA LYS A 630 -13.64 23.99 52.08
C LYS A 630 -13.41 24.89 50.88
N THR A 631 -13.74 24.42 49.68
CA THR A 631 -13.74 25.24 48.47
C THR A 631 -14.48 26.56 48.68
N VAL A 632 -13.81 27.65 48.30
CA VAL A 632 -14.34 29.01 48.27
C VAL A 632 -14.03 29.64 46.92
N PHE A 633 -14.77 30.67 46.55
CA PHE A 633 -14.39 31.53 45.43
C PHE A 633 -14.30 32.99 45.84
N LEU A 634 -13.35 33.68 45.21
CA LEU A 634 -13.07 35.09 45.42
C LEU A 634 -13.51 35.87 44.20
N ILE A 635 -14.26 36.94 44.41
CA ILE A 635 -14.47 37.98 43.40
C ILE A 635 -13.46 39.09 43.69
N ILE A 636 -12.44 39.21 42.85
CA ILE A 636 -11.28 40.07 43.03
C ILE A 636 -11.42 41.27 42.09
N THR A 637 -11.28 42.48 42.63
CA THR A 637 -11.36 43.73 41.85
C THR A 637 -9.98 44.39 41.73
N GLY A 638 -9.56 44.65 40.51
CA GLY A 638 -8.32 45.37 40.20
C GLY A 638 -8.51 46.90 40.19
N GLU A 639 -7.41 47.65 40.38
CA GLU A 639 -7.38 49.11 40.31
C GLU A 639 -7.81 49.66 38.93
N ASP A 640 -7.62 48.86 37.88
CA ASP A 640 -8.07 49.14 36.51
C ASP A 640 -9.59 48.93 36.30
N GLY A 641 -10.31 48.53 37.36
CA GLY A 641 -11.76 48.27 37.33
C GLY A 641 -12.13 46.89 36.79
N SER A 642 -11.15 46.04 36.49
CA SER A 642 -11.38 44.64 36.14
C SER A 642 -11.90 43.85 37.34
N LYS A 643 -12.77 42.87 37.08
CA LYS A 643 -13.28 41.93 38.09
C LYS A 643 -12.99 40.52 37.63
N HIS A 644 -12.34 39.74 38.47
CA HIS A 644 -11.92 38.38 38.17
C HIS A 644 -12.44 37.43 39.23
N MET A 645 -12.78 36.20 38.85
CA MET A 645 -13.14 35.16 39.81
C MET A 645 -12.00 34.16 39.98
N LEU A 646 -11.65 33.85 41.22
CA LEU A 646 -10.66 32.83 41.57
C LEU A 646 -11.29 31.80 42.50
N VAL A 647 -11.38 30.56 42.05
CA VAL A 647 -11.85 29.42 42.83
C VAL A 647 -10.64 28.76 43.50
N ILE A 648 -10.72 28.57 44.82
CA ILE A 648 -9.68 27.93 45.61
C ILE A 648 -10.24 26.62 46.15
N ASN A 649 -9.78 25.49 45.60
CA ASN A 649 -10.22 24.15 45.96
C ASN A 649 -9.32 23.59 47.08
N ILE A 650 -9.74 23.81 48.34
CA ILE A 650 -9.02 23.49 49.59
C ILE A 650 -9.21 22.03 50.03
#